data_AF-A0A7K2JI41-F1
#
_entry.id   AF-A0A7K2JI41-F1
#
_cell.length_a   1.000
_cell.length_b   1.000
_cell.length_c   1.000
_cell.angle_alpha   90.00
_cell.angle_beta   90.00
_cell.angle_gamma   90.00
#
_symmetry.space_group_name_H-M   'P 1'
#
loop_
_entity.id
_entity.type
_entity.pdbx_description
1 polymer ?
#
loop_
_entity_poly.entity_id
_entity_poly.type
_entity_poly.pdbx_seq_one_letter_code
_entity_poly.pdbx_strand_id
1 'polypeptide(L)'
;GGTGAGPQGRTGGGPQGPTDADPGAGTRTGTAADPDAGTGDDPGAGTRAGTHTGTDAQPRRAERLRRVDEAVGLLRQAAEESAHEFHGSRSRCLYGLGVLLLTRHRLTARAADLRDAVAALREARLVLNATPGDPFAVVLIRALALAHRVHGPDDREHRRASRETARSALSAHGRSVLLQSGAGHGLEAARAVADDMLRLVRWSLADGLPGTAFEALELGRGLVLNAATVAVTVPELLRDAGHPELAARWETAAGDREDAVPDGLRRLVLEAFAGGVAEKRLLAAPGPARVAEALRRLDSDALVYLVPGEDRAPGHALAVTSAGDVHALPLPALTALGEGPLDTYARSLRAFQDANREEARPAPRHPRVMHEKYRRTLLRLEQEWQLALDGLCSWAGETVMAPLLAAADGWWPGRTPRLVLAPVGALGIVPWHAARCPAPPAGGPPPDPTGPVYACERAVVSSCASARQLVEVADRTRAGVGEGRVAVVVAPDGSRTMHREAALVAARHREVTVIGGMGREAAASGSGSAPLPPVPASLTPYLPGRGAVPTALLHLNCHAEAGPSPADSVLKLDATHRVSVADILAGAAHRDPGVPGGTVVLANCTSDLTVEDHDEVLTLATAFLGAGAASVIGSRWAVADDPRTTLLMLLLHHHLGLGVPPRDALRAAQLWMLAPDRALPPELAGYEYLLDGLGRRPADELEVWASFAHHGR
;
A
#
# COMPACT_ATOMS: atom_id res chain seq x y z
N GLY A 1 12.33 -12.90 72.32
CA GLY A 1 11.61 -14.16 72.61
C GLY A 1 11.30 -14.78 71.27
N GLY A 2 11.72 -16.01 70.96
CA GLY A 2 11.51 -17.27 71.68
C GLY A 2 10.65 -18.14 70.75
N THR A 3 11.25 -18.99 69.90
CA THR A 3 11.47 -20.45 70.08
C THR A 3 10.30 -21.36 69.66
N GLY A 4 10.61 -22.41 68.87
CA GLY A 4 9.88 -23.69 68.78
C GLY A 4 9.39 -24.03 67.36
N ALA A 5 10.08 -24.83 66.55
CA ALA A 5 10.26 -26.29 66.59
C ALA A 5 8.96 -27.10 66.35
N GLY A 6 8.94 -27.92 65.28
CA GLY A 6 7.96 -29.01 65.06
C GLY A 6 8.09 -30.14 66.09
N PRO A 7 7.36 -31.29 66.01
CA PRO A 7 7.31 -32.16 64.81
C PRO A 7 6.06 -33.07 64.63
N GLN A 8 6.03 -33.77 63.48
CA GLN A 8 5.65 -35.17 63.20
C GLN A 8 4.36 -35.83 63.75
N GLY A 9 3.60 -36.43 62.83
CA GLY A 9 3.28 -37.86 62.90
C GLY A 9 1.85 -38.29 62.54
N ARG A 10 1.67 -38.93 61.37
CA ARG A 10 1.30 -40.36 61.26
C ARG A 10 0.93 -40.79 59.82
N THR A 11 1.76 -41.71 59.29
CA THR A 11 1.46 -43.00 58.60
C THR A 11 0.43 -43.02 57.47
N GLY A 12 0.65 -43.56 56.27
CA GLY A 12 1.60 -44.58 55.79
C GLY A 12 0.83 -45.59 54.93
N GLY A 13 1.33 -45.93 53.73
CA GLY A 13 0.83 -47.04 52.91
C GLY A 13 0.72 -46.72 51.40
N GLY A 14 1.72 -47.14 50.60
CA GLY A 14 1.69 -47.15 49.13
C GLY A 14 0.82 -48.28 48.55
N PRO A 15 0.96 -48.71 47.26
CA PRO A 15 2.10 -48.49 46.37
C PRO A 15 1.80 -48.09 44.90
N GLN A 16 2.86 -47.54 44.28
CA GLN A 16 3.34 -47.59 42.90
C GLN A 16 2.45 -48.16 41.76
N GLY A 17 2.31 -47.36 40.70
CA GLY A 17 2.05 -47.76 39.30
C GLY A 17 2.60 -46.68 38.35
N PRO A 18 3.19 -47.02 37.19
CA PRO A 18 4.15 -46.18 36.49
C PRO A 18 3.52 -45.16 35.52
N THR A 19 4.30 -44.11 35.31
CA THR A 19 4.22 -43.09 34.26
C THR A 19 4.21 -43.70 32.85
N ASP A 20 3.21 -43.31 32.04
CA ASP A 20 3.35 -42.91 30.63
C ASP A 20 1.96 -42.58 30.07
N ALA A 21 1.69 -41.29 29.81
CA ALA A 21 0.53 -40.84 29.04
C ALA A 21 0.88 -39.57 28.25
N ASP A 22 1.10 -39.82 26.97
CA ASP A 22 1.26 -38.91 25.84
C ASP A 22 0.05 -37.95 25.66
N PRO A 23 0.22 -36.62 25.64
CA PRO A 23 -0.85 -35.68 25.34
C PRO A 23 -0.79 -35.31 23.84
N GLY A 24 -1.45 -36.10 22.99
CA GLY A 24 -1.33 -35.92 21.54
C GLY A 24 -2.57 -36.35 20.74
N ALA A 25 -3.75 -35.79 21.03
CA ALA A 25 -4.92 -35.95 20.16
C ALA A 25 -5.79 -34.69 20.14
N GLY A 26 -5.25 -33.63 19.52
CA GLY A 26 -6.03 -32.47 19.09
C GLY A 26 -6.93 -32.85 17.91
N THR A 27 -8.23 -32.62 18.08
CA THR A 27 -9.26 -32.70 17.05
C THR A 27 -8.93 -31.77 15.87
N ARG A 28 -8.49 -32.36 14.76
CA ARG A 28 -8.33 -31.67 13.47
C ARG A 28 -9.72 -31.33 12.92
N THR A 29 -10.13 -30.08 13.05
CA THR A 29 -11.19 -29.50 12.23
C THR A 29 -10.70 -29.42 10.79
N GLY A 30 -11.47 -29.99 9.86
CA GLY A 30 -11.14 -30.03 8.45
C GLY A 30 -11.08 -28.62 7.86
N THR A 31 -9.91 -28.24 7.38
CA THR A 31 -9.70 -27.10 6.48
C THR A 31 -10.54 -27.29 5.22
N ALA A 32 -11.47 -26.36 4.97
CA ALA A 32 -12.19 -26.27 3.71
C ALA A 32 -11.17 -26.02 2.59
N ALA A 33 -11.21 -26.86 1.55
CA ALA A 33 -10.36 -26.73 0.38
C ALA A 33 -10.65 -25.42 -0.35
N ASP A 34 -9.59 -24.64 -0.55
CA ASP A 34 -9.55 -23.46 -1.40
C ASP A 34 -9.82 -23.86 -2.87
N PRO A 35 -10.85 -23.33 -3.54
CA PRO A 35 -11.16 -23.68 -4.92
C PRO A 35 -10.12 -23.16 -5.94
N ASP A 36 -9.15 -22.32 -5.55
CA ASP A 36 -8.08 -21.84 -6.44
C ASP A 36 -6.83 -22.74 -6.47
N ALA A 37 -6.79 -23.82 -5.67
CA ALA A 37 -5.73 -24.82 -5.75
C ALA A 37 -5.98 -25.82 -6.91
N GLY A 38 -5.95 -25.34 -8.15
CA GLY A 38 -5.73 -26.18 -9.32
C GLY A 38 -6.60 -25.90 -10.54
N THR A 39 -5.92 -25.67 -11.67
CA THR A 39 -6.39 -25.54 -13.06
C THR A 39 -6.90 -24.16 -13.46
N GLY A 40 -5.95 -23.29 -13.82
CA GLY A 40 -6.18 -22.07 -14.59
C GLY A 40 -6.62 -22.39 -16.02
N ASP A 41 -7.93 -22.54 -16.20
CA ASP A 41 -8.60 -22.48 -17.50
C ASP A 41 -9.94 -21.73 -17.27
N ASP A 42 -9.90 -20.39 -17.34
CA ASP A 42 -11.10 -19.55 -17.43
C ASP A 42 -11.38 -19.23 -18.93
N PRO A 43 -12.63 -19.35 -19.42
CA PRO A 43 -12.91 -19.42 -20.84
C PRO A 43 -13.17 -18.03 -21.42
N GLY A 44 -12.11 -17.43 -21.98
CA GLY A 44 -12.20 -16.27 -22.88
C GLY A 44 -11.50 -16.46 -24.23
N ALA A 45 -10.83 -17.59 -24.45
CA ALA A 45 -9.92 -17.78 -25.58
C ALA A 45 -10.44 -18.83 -26.56
N GLY A 46 -10.72 -18.39 -27.79
CA GLY A 46 -10.97 -19.27 -28.93
C GLY A 46 -9.85 -20.30 -29.08
N THR A 47 -10.23 -21.56 -29.07
CA THR A 47 -9.36 -22.73 -28.99
C THR A 47 -8.61 -22.94 -30.31
N ARG A 48 -7.27 -22.91 -30.28
CA ARG A 48 -6.44 -23.66 -31.24
C ARG A 48 -5.70 -24.74 -30.48
N ALA A 49 -6.10 -25.98 -30.76
CA ALA A 49 -5.57 -27.21 -30.18
C ALA A 49 -4.12 -27.45 -30.61
N GLY A 50 -3.24 -27.63 -29.62
CA GLY A 50 -1.93 -28.26 -29.78
C GLY A 50 -1.97 -29.67 -29.18
N THR A 51 -1.64 -30.66 -29.99
CA THR A 51 -1.80 -32.10 -29.76
C THR A 51 -0.66 -32.71 -28.95
N HIS A 52 -0.96 -33.35 -27.81
CA HIS A 52 -0.33 -34.51 -27.13
C HIS A 52 -0.90 -34.53 -25.69
N THR A 53 -1.66 -35.50 -25.13
CA THR A 53 -1.77 -36.97 -25.23
C THR A 53 -3.22 -37.42 -24.90
N GLY A 54 -3.86 -38.19 -25.78
CA GLY A 54 -5.32 -38.40 -25.78
C GLY A 54 -5.90 -39.62 -25.07
N THR A 55 -5.09 -40.54 -24.53
CA THR A 55 -5.59 -41.85 -24.05
C THR A 55 -5.84 -41.94 -22.54
N ASP A 56 -5.12 -41.15 -21.72
CA ASP A 56 -5.21 -41.21 -20.25
C ASP A 56 -6.10 -40.11 -19.63
N ALA A 57 -6.44 -39.07 -20.42
CA ALA A 57 -7.26 -37.94 -19.98
C ALA A 57 -8.76 -38.27 -19.94
N GLN A 58 -9.22 -39.16 -20.82
CA GLN A 58 -10.65 -39.48 -20.98
C GLN A 58 -11.21 -40.36 -19.85
N PRO A 59 -10.51 -41.41 -19.37
CA PRO A 59 -10.95 -42.19 -18.20
C PRO A 59 -10.98 -41.35 -16.92
N ARG A 60 -9.97 -40.48 -16.74
CA ARG A 60 -9.88 -39.58 -15.59
C ARG A 60 -11.01 -38.54 -15.58
N ARG A 61 -11.39 -38.02 -16.76
CA ARG A 61 -12.53 -37.10 -16.90
C ARG A 61 -13.87 -37.79 -16.58
N ALA A 62 -14.08 -39.02 -17.05
CA ALA A 62 -15.30 -39.79 -16.77
C ALA A 62 -15.44 -40.11 -15.28
N GLU A 63 -14.35 -40.55 -14.63
CA GLU A 63 -14.33 -40.81 -13.19
C GLU A 63 -14.58 -39.54 -12.37
N ARG A 64 -13.95 -38.41 -12.77
CA ARG A 64 -14.20 -37.12 -12.12
C ARG A 64 -15.66 -36.70 -12.23
N LEU A 65 -16.28 -36.87 -13.39
CA LEU A 65 -17.69 -36.55 -13.60
C LEU A 65 -18.60 -37.43 -12.73
N ARG A 66 -18.35 -38.74 -12.65
CA ARG A 66 -19.10 -39.66 -11.79
C ARG A 66 -19.07 -39.24 -10.32
N ARG A 67 -17.89 -38.86 -9.81
CA ARG A 67 -17.73 -38.36 -8.43
C ARG A 67 -18.47 -37.04 -8.20
N VAL A 68 -18.48 -36.15 -9.19
CA VAL A 68 -19.25 -34.90 -9.12
C VAL A 68 -20.75 -35.19 -9.09
N ASP A 69 -21.25 -36.12 -9.91
CA ASP A 69 -22.68 -36.48 -9.90
C ASP A 69 -23.13 -37.11 -8.58
N GLU A 70 -22.30 -38.00 -8.01
CA GLU A 70 -22.55 -38.58 -6.68
C GLU A 70 -22.60 -37.50 -5.59
N ALA A 71 -21.61 -36.60 -5.57
CA ALA A 71 -21.53 -35.53 -4.59
C ALA A 71 -22.68 -34.51 -4.73
N VAL A 72 -23.13 -34.21 -5.94
CA VAL A 72 -24.33 -33.38 -6.20
C VAL A 72 -25.58 -34.05 -5.59
N GLY A 73 -25.73 -35.36 -5.76
CA GLY A 73 -26.83 -36.12 -5.15
C GLY A 73 -26.83 -36.04 -3.62
N LEU A 74 -25.67 -36.30 -3.01
CA LEU A 74 -25.50 -36.26 -1.55
C LEU A 74 -25.77 -34.87 -0.96
N LEU A 75 -25.24 -33.80 -1.56
CA LEU A 75 -25.46 -32.44 -1.05
C LEU A 75 -26.89 -31.94 -1.25
N ARG A 76 -27.56 -32.38 -2.32
CA ARG A 76 -28.99 -32.08 -2.52
C ARG A 76 -29.84 -32.74 -1.43
N GLN A 77 -29.63 -34.03 -1.19
CA GLN A 77 -30.32 -34.75 -0.11
C GLN A 77 -30.05 -34.09 1.26
N ALA A 78 -28.79 -33.79 1.56
CA ALA A 78 -28.41 -33.15 2.82
C ALA A 78 -29.00 -31.74 3.01
N ALA A 79 -29.28 -31.00 1.94
CA ALA A 79 -29.91 -29.67 2.02
C ALA A 79 -31.44 -29.73 2.18
N GLU A 80 -32.06 -30.86 1.82
CA GLU A 80 -33.50 -31.14 1.91
C GLU A 80 -33.89 -31.77 3.25
N GLU A 81 -32.98 -32.53 3.90
CA GLU A 81 -33.25 -33.21 5.18
C GLU A 81 -33.15 -32.27 6.41
N SER A 82 -34.23 -32.16 7.18
CA SER A 82 -34.46 -31.15 8.24
C SER A 82 -33.71 -31.34 9.57
N ALA A 83 -32.64 -32.13 9.66
CA ALA A 83 -31.86 -32.31 10.89
C ALA A 83 -30.59 -31.43 10.90
N HIS A 84 -30.75 -30.14 10.60
CA HIS A 84 -29.68 -29.17 10.74
C HIS A 84 -29.54 -28.75 12.21
N GLU A 85 -28.97 -29.63 13.04
CA GLU A 85 -28.74 -29.39 14.48
C GLU A 85 -27.87 -28.15 14.75
N PHE A 86 -27.13 -27.67 13.75
CA PHE A 86 -26.25 -26.50 13.83
C PHE A 86 -26.72 -25.37 12.90
N HIS A 87 -26.78 -24.14 13.45
CA HIS A 87 -27.02 -22.92 12.67
C HIS A 87 -26.04 -22.81 11.49
N GLY A 88 -26.58 -22.58 10.28
CA GLY A 88 -25.81 -22.38 9.05
C GLY A 88 -25.34 -23.65 8.33
N SER A 89 -25.65 -24.85 8.82
CA SER A 89 -25.30 -26.11 8.13
C SER A 89 -26.00 -26.24 6.77
N ARG A 90 -27.30 -25.93 6.67
CA ARG A 90 -28.04 -25.87 5.40
C ARG A 90 -27.39 -24.97 4.35
N SER A 91 -27.00 -23.77 4.76
CA SER A 91 -26.35 -22.79 3.88
C SER A 91 -25.04 -23.35 3.30
N ARG A 92 -24.24 -24.06 4.11
CA ARG A 92 -23.00 -24.72 3.67
C ARG A 92 -23.26 -25.86 2.69
N CYS A 93 -24.30 -26.67 2.90
CA CYS A 93 -24.70 -27.71 1.94
C CYS A 93 -25.13 -27.11 0.60
N LEU A 94 -25.98 -26.08 0.62
CA LEU A 94 -26.42 -25.37 -0.59
C LEU A 94 -25.27 -24.67 -1.32
N TYR A 95 -24.32 -24.09 -0.58
CA TYR A 95 -23.08 -23.56 -1.14
C TYR A 95 -22.29 -24.63 -1.88
N GLY A 96 -22.03 -25.77 -1.23
CA GLY A 96 -21.31 -26.88 -1.85
C GLY A 96 -22.03 -27.43 -3.08
N LEU A 97 -23.36 -27.56 -3.02
CA LEU A 97 -24.20 -27.97 -4.15
C LEU A 97 -24.03 -27.02 -5.34
N GLY A 98 -24.11 -25.71 -5.10
CA GLY A 98 -23.92 -24.69 -6.13
C GLY A 98 -22.54 -24.77 -6.79
N VAL A 99 -21.47 -24.89 -6.00
CA VAL A 99 -20.09 -25.00 -6.51
C VAL A 99 -19.88 -26.28 -7.34
N LEU A 100 -20.46 -27.41 -6.91
CA LEU A 100 -20.37 -28.65 -7.68
C LEU A 100 -21.17 -28.59 -8.99
N LEU A 101 -22.34 -27.94 -8.98
CA LEU A 101 -23.12 -27.71 -10.19
C LEU A 101 -22.37 -26.82 -11.19
N LEU A 102 -21.67 -25.77 -10.74
CA LEU A 102 -20.77 -24.98 -11.60
C LEU A 102 -19.64 -25.83 -12.17
N THR A 103 -19.05 -26.70 -11.34
CA THR A 103 -17.98 -27.60 -11.78
C THR A 103 -18.50 -28.59 -12.84
N ARG A 104 -19.70 -29.15 -12.65
CA ARG A 104 -20.34 -30.03 -13.62
C ARG A 104 -20.69 -29.29 -14.91
N HIS A 105 -21.16 -28.05 -14.82
CA HIS A 105 -21.36 -27.18 -15.98
C HIS A 105 -20.07 -27.00 -16.77
N ARG A 106 -18.94 -26.68 -16.13
CA ARG A 106 -17.63 -26.56 -16.81
C ARG A 106 -17.22 -27.85 -17.52
N LEU A 107 -17.54 -29.02 -16.96
CA LEU A 107 -17.22 -30.32 -17.55
C LEU A 107 -18.17 -30.74 -18.68
N THR A 108 -19.41 -30.24 -18.72
CA THR A 108 -20.48 -30.78 -19.58
C THR A 108 -21.23 -29.76 -20.42
N ALA A 109 -20.97 -28.46 -20.20
CA ALA A 109 -21.63 -27.30 -20.80
C ALA A 109 -23.17 -27.27 -20.62
N ARG A 110 -23.72 -27.98 -19.62
CA ARG A 110 -25.18 -28.02 -19.39
C ARG A 110 -25.70 -26.72 -18.78
N ALA A 111 -26.54 -25.99 -19.51
CA ALA A 111 -27.12 -24.73 -19.04
C ALA A 111 -28.07 -24.89 -17.83
N ALA A 112 -28.68 -26.07 -17.65
CA ALA A 112 -29.51 -26.36 -16.48
C ALA A 112 -28.67 -26.32 -15.18
N ASP A 113 -27.47 -26.90 -15.20
CA ASP A 113 -26.57 -26.91 -14.04
C ASP A 113 -26.18 -25.50 -13.60
N LEU A 114 -25.99 -24.59 -14.56
CA LEU A 114 -25.65 -23.20 -14.26
C LEU A 114 -26.84 -22.46 -13.60
N ARG A 115 -28.06 -22.66 -14.10
CA ARG A 115 -29.28 -22.09 -13.49
C ARG A 115 -29.52 -22.63 -12.08
N ASP A 116 -29.39 -23.95 -11.91
CA ASP A 116 -29.56 -24.62 -10.62
C ASP A 116 -28.48 -24.17 -9.62
N ALA A 117 -27.24 -23.95 -10.08
CA ALA A 117 -26.16 -23.43 -9.25
C ALA A 117 -26.48 -22.03 -8.71
N VAL A 118 -26.93 -21.12 -9.57
CA VAL A 118 -27.35 -19.77 -9.18
C VAL A 118 -28.51 -19.83 -8.17
N ALA A 119 -29.50 -20.69 -8.39
CA ALA A 119 -30.63 -20.87 -7.48
C ALA A 119 -30.16 -21.36 -6.09
N ALA A 120 -29.34 -22.41 -6.05
CA ALA A 120 -28.79 -22.95 -4.80
C ALA A 120 -27.95 -21.93 -4.04
N LEU A 121 -27.10 -21.16 -4.72
CA LEU A 121 -26.25 -20.14 -4.10
C LEU A 121 -27.04 -18.93 -3.60
N ARG A 122 -28.11 -18.52 -4.31
CA ARG A 122 -29.03 -17.47 -3.83
C ARG A 122 -29.76 -17.93 -2.59
N GLU A 123 -30.26 -19.17 -2.58
CA GLU A 123 -30.92 -19.73 -1.41
C GLU A 123 -29.97 -19.89 -0.23
N ALA A 124 -28.75 -20.37 -0.46
CA ALA A 124 -27.69 -20.45 0.55
C ALA A 124 -27.48 -19.10 1.23
N ARG A 125 -27.47 -18.00 0.46
CA ARG A 125 -27.28 -16.64 0.97
C ARG A 125 -28.49 -16.15 1.77
N LEU A 126 -29.71 -16.50 1.36
CA LEU A 126 -30.93 -16.11 2.06
C LEU A 126 -31.05 -16.80 3.43
N VAL A 127 -30.69 -18.08 3.53
CA VAL A 127 -30.77 -18.83 4.79
C VAL A 127 -29.53 -18.68 5.67
N LEU A 128 -28.52 -17.96 5.20
CA LEU A 128 -27.33 -17.64 6.00
C LEU A 128 -27.68 -16.55 7.01
N ASN A 129 -27.80 -16.92 8.28
CA ASN A 129 -27.89 -15.96 9.38
C ASN A 129 -26.48 -15.47 9.76
N ALA A 130 -25.80 -14.78 8.84
CA ALA A 130 -24.44 -14.30 9.05
C ALA A 130 -24.44 -13.09 9.98
N THR A 131 -23.55 -13.11 10.97
CA THR A 131 -23.15 -11.89 11.66
C THR A 131 -22.32 -10.99 10.73
N PRO A 132 -22.33 -9.66 10.89
CA PRO A 132 -21.43 -8.77 10.16
C PRO A 132 -19.98 -9.28 10.22
N GLY A 133 -19.32 -9.40 9.06
CA GLY A 133 -17.93 -9.86 8.97
C GLY A 133 -17.70 -11.38 8.96
N ASP A 134 -18.75 -12.22 8.90
CA ASP A 134 -18.62 -13.68 8.74
C ASP A 134 -17.81 -14.05 7.48
N PRO A 135 -16.62 -14.69 7.62
CA PRO A 135 -15.79 -15.07 6.48
C PRO A 135 -16.50 -16.02 5.51
N PHE A 136 -17.43 -16.86 5.98
CA PHE A 136 -18.16 -17.76 5.10
C PHE A 136 -19.10 -17.01 4.15
N ALA A 137 -19.67 -15.88 4.60
CA ALA A 137 -20.52 -15.05 3.75
C ALA A 137 -19.75 -14.54 2.52
N VAL A 138 -18.48 -14.17 2.68
CA VAL A 138 -17.61 -13.72 1.59
C VAL A 138 -17.46 -14.82 0.54
N VAL A 139 -17.06 -16.02 0.96
CA VAL A 139 -16.83 -17.16 0.06
C VAL A 139 -18.10 -17.52 -0.72
N LEU A 140 -19.25 -17.52 -0.04
CA LEU A 140 -20.55 -17.76 -0.67
C LEU A 140 -20.93 -16.68 -1.69
N ILE A 141 -20.77 -15.39 -1.33
CA ILE A 141 -21.07 -14.27 -2.22
C ILE A 141 -20.15 -14.31 -3.45
N ARG A 142 -18.86 -14.63 -3.27
CA ARG A 142 -17.89 -14.81 -4.37
C ARG A 142 -18.35 -15.89 -5.34
N ALA A 143 -18.75 -17.07 -4.84
CA ALA A 143 -19.24 -18.16 -5.67
C ALA A 143 -20.51 -17.76 -6.46
N LEU A 144 -21.44 -17.03 -5.84
CA LEU A 144 -22.63 -16.53 -6.51
C LEU A 144 -22.29 -15.49 -7.61
N ALA A 145 -21.35 -14.59 -7.36
CA ALA A 145 -20.90 -13.62 -8.35
C ALA A 145 -20.27 -14.31 -9.57
N LEU A 146 -19.44 -15.33 -9.34
CA LEU A 146 -18.84 -16.16 -10.39
C LEU A 146 -19.91 -16.92 -11.17
N ALA A 147 -20.89 -17.53 -10.49
CA ALA A 147 -22.00 -18.23 -11.13
C ALA A 147 -22.74 -17.31 -12.12
N HIS A 148 -23.01 -16.07 -11.71
CA HIS A 148 -23.59 -15.07 -12.59
C HIS A 148 -22.69 -14.72 -13.78
N ARG A 149 -21.36 -14.58 -13.57
CA ARG A 149 -20.44 -14.22 -14.66
C ARG A 149 -20.36 -15.28 -15.77
N VAL A 150 -20.51 -16.57 -15.42
CA VAL A 150 -20.38 -17.70 -16.36
C VAL A 150 -21.46 -17.72 -17.45
N HIS A 151 -22.60 -17.03 -17.27
CA HIS A 151 -23.64 -16.90 -18.29
C HIS A 151 -23.17 -16.16 -19.57
N GLY A 152 -22.02 -15.50 -19.54
CA GLY A 152 -21.36 -14.94 -20.72
C GLY A 152 -21.68 -13.46 -20.97
N PRO A 153 -21.03 -12.86 -21.99
CA PRO A 153 -21.10 -11.41 -22.25
C PRO A 153 -22.45 -10.91 -22.75
N ASP A 154 -23.25 -11.78 -23.37
CA ASP A 154 -24.54 -11.43 -23.99
C ASP A 154 -25.69 -11.32 -22.98
N ASP A 155 -25.56 -11.98 -21.81
CA ASP A 155 -26.57 -11.93 -20.75
C ASP A 155 -26.37 -10.69 -19.86
N ARG A 156 -27.03 -9.59 -20.24
CA ARG A 156 -26.92 -8.30 -19.55
C ARG A 156 -27.41 -8.38 -18.09
N GLU A 157 -28.43 -9.18 -17.80
CA GLU A 157 -28.98 -9.32 -16.46
C GLU A 157 -27.98 -10.02 -15.55
N HIS A 158 -27.44 -11.16 -15.99
CA HIS A 158 -26.44 -11.90 -15.23
C HIS A 158 -25.12 -11.14 -15.12
N ARG A 159 -24.68 -10.38 -16.13
CA ARG A 159 -23.53 -9.48 -16.00
C ARG A 159 -23.75 -8.40 -14.94
N ARG A 160 -24.94 -7.80 -14.89
CA ARG A 160 -25.27 -6.84 -13.84
C ARG A 160 -25.28 -7.49 -12.46
N ALA A 161 -25.93 -8.64 -12.33
CA ALA A 161 -26.01 -9.39 -11.07
C ALA A 161 -24.64 -9.85 -10.58
N SER A 162 -23.72 -10.23 -11.48
CA SER A 162 -22.34 -10.62 -11.11
C SER A 162 -21.60 -9.47 -10.45
N ARG A 163 -21.68 -8.25 -11.03
CA ARG A 163 -21.01 -7.05 -10.49
C ARG A 163 -21.62 -6.60 -9.18
N GLU A 164 -22.95 -6.54 -9.09
CA GLU A 164 -23.65 -6.15 -7.84
C GLU A 164 -23.36 -7.13 -6.70
N THR A 165 -23.28 -8.43 -7.02
CA THR A 165 -22.94 -9.47 -6.04
C THR A 165 -21.47 -9.37 -5.62
N ALA A 166 -20.53 -9.22 -6.55
CA ALA A 166 -19.11 -9.04 -6.24
C ALA A 166 -18.86 -7.78 -5.41
N ARG A 167 -19.54 -6.67 -5.71
CA ARG A 167 -19.47 -5.44 -4.91
C ARG A 167 -19.93 -5.67 -3.46
N SER A 168 -20.94 -6.52 -3.27
CA SER A 168 -21.40 -6.91 -1.93
C SER A 168 -20.35 -7.72 -1.16
N ALA A 169 -19.50 -8.49 -1.86
CA ALA A 169 -18.38 -9.20 -1.24
C ALA A 169 -17.33 -8.22 -0.69
N LEU A 170 -16.97 -7.19 -1.45
CA LEU A 170 -16.05 -6.15 -0.98
C LEU A 170 -16.59 -5.41 0.26
N SER A 171 -17.89 -5.14 0.29
CA SER A 171 -18.53 -4.55 1.48
C SER A 171 -18.53 -5.51 2.69
N ALA A 172 -18.69 -6.81 2.47
CA ALA A 172 -18.61 -7.82 3.53
C ALA A 172 -17.18 -7.96 4.09
N HIS A 173 -16.18 -7.93 3.20
CA HIS A 173 -14.77 -7.86 3.56
C HIS A 173 -14.46 -6.65 4.42
N GLY A 174 -14.94 -5.45 4.04
CA GLY A 174 -14.73 -4.23 4.83
C GLY A 174 -15.23 -4.35 6.26
N ARG A 175 -16.38 -5.01 6.49
CA ARG A 175 -16.85 -5.32 7.85
C ARG A 175 -15.92 -6.28 8.59
N SER A 176 -15.41 -7.31 7.91
CA SER A 176 -14.48 -8.28 8.50
C SER A 176 -13.15 -7.65 8.89
N VAL A 177 -12.65 -6.71 8.09
CA VAL A 177 -11.44 -5.93 8.37
C VAL A 177 -11.64 -5.04 9.61
N LEU A 178 -12.79 -4.37 9.73
CA LEU A 178 -13.12 -3.56 10.92
C LEU A 178 -13.24 -4.37 12.23
N LEU A 179 -13.40 -5.70 12.15
CA LEU A 179 -13.40 -6.58 13.33
C LEU A 179 -12.00 -6.96 13.80
N GLN A 180 -10.95 -6.77 13.00
CA GLN A 180 -9.62 -7.23 13.33
C GLN A 180 -8.99 -6.40 14.46
N SER A 181 -8.24 -7.07 15.34
CA SER A 181 -7.49 -6.41 16.41
C SER A 181 -6.14 -5.90 15.88
N GLY A 182 -6.06 -4.60 15.70
CA GLY A 182 -4.82 -3.88 15.42
C GLY A 182 -4.40 -3.80 13.95
N ALA A 183 -3.48 -2.86 13.68
CA ALA A 183 -3.10 -2.46 12.33
C ALA A 183 -2.54 -3.62 11.48
N GLY A 184 -1.81 -4.56 12.11
CA GLY A 184 -1.24 -5.74 11.43
C GLY A 184 -2.29 -6.74 10.94
N HIS A 185 -3.20 -7.19 11.81
CA HIS A 185 -4.25 -8.14 11.43
C HIS A 185 -5.28 -7.52 10.48
N GLY A 186 -5.60 -6.23 10.66
CA GLY A 186 -6.44 -5.48 9.72
C GLY A 186 -5.84 -5.42 8.32
N LEU A 187 -4.52 -5.23 8.22
CA LEU A 187 -3.78 -5.22 6.96
C LEU A 187 -3.79 -6.60 6.28
N GLU A 188 -3.54 -7.68 7.02
CA GLU A 188 -3.62 -9.04 6.48
C GLU A 188 -5.02 -9.38 5.96
N ALA A 189 -6.06 -9.03 6.71
CA ALA A 189 -7.44 -9.21 6.26
C ALA A 189 -7.76 -8.36 5.02
N ALA A 190 -7.22 -7.14 4.94
CA ALA A 190 -7.42 -6.26 3.80
C ALA A 190 -6.68 -6.76 2.54
N ARG A 191 -5.52 -7.44 2.68
CA ARG A 191 -4.82 -8.11 1.57
C ARG A 191 -5.69 -9.20 0.92
N ALA A 192 -6.45 -9.95 1.71
CA ALA A 192 -7.35 -10.98 1.19
C ALA A 192 -8.48 -10.44 0.28
N VAL A 193 -8.68 -9.12 0.25
CA VAL A 193 -9.67 -8.42 -0.58
C VAL A 193 -9.14 -8.14 -1.99
N ALA A 194 -7.82 -8.12 -2.19
CA ALA A 194 -7.19 -7.61 -3.41
C ALA A 194 -7.67 -8.33 -4.67
N ASP A 195 -7.74 -9.66 -4.63
CA ASP A 195 -8.16 -10.47 -5.77
C ASP A 195 -9.63 -10.25 -6.16
N ASP A 196 -10.51 -10.15 -5.17
CA ASP A 196 -11.93 -9.85 -5.40
C ASP A 196 -12.12 -8.44 -5.97
N MET A 197 -11.34 -7.48 -5.48
CA MET A 197 -11.35 -6.10 -5.95
C MET A 197 -10.89 -6.03 -7.40
N LEU A 198 -9.71 -6.57 -7.72
CA LEU A 198 -9.17 -6.60 -9.08
C LEU A 198 -10.09 -7.34 -10.06
N ARG A 199 -10.73 -8.43 -9.61
CA ARG A 199 -11.73 -9.15 -10.41
C ARG A 199 -12.93 -8.29 -10.77
N LEU A 200 -13.50 -7.56 -9.79
CA LEU A 200 -14.61 -6.65 -10.04
C LEU A 200 -14.20 -5.47 -10.95
N VAL A 201 -12.99 -4.95 -10.79
CA VAL A 201 -12.41 -3.92 -11.66
C VAL A 201 -12.38 -4.42 -13.11
N ARG A 202 -11.77 -5.59 -13.36
CA ARG A 202 -11.68 -6.18 -14.70
C ARG A 202 -13.05 -6.44 -15.32
N TRP A 203 -13.98 -6.99 -14.54
CA TRP A 203 -15.35 -7.20 -15.04
C TRP A 203 -16.03 -5.89 -15.41
N SER A 204 -15.86 -4.85 -14.60
CA SER A 204 -16.45 -3.54 -14.85
C SER A 204 -15.84 -2.89 -16.10
N LEU A 205 -14.52 -2.98 -16.29
CA LEU A 205 -13.84 -2.48 -17.48
C LEU A 205 -14.25 -3.23 -18.74
N ALA A 206 -14.32 -4.57 -18.70
CA ALA A 206 -14.80 -5.40 -19.81
C ALA A 206 -16.26 -5.13 -20.19
N ASP A 207 -17.04 -4.59 -19.24
CA ASP A 207 -18.44 -4.24 -19.44
C ASP A 207 -18.63 -2.75 -19.79
N GLY A 208 -17.55 -1.99 -19.97
CA GLY A 208 -17.58 -0.56 -20.33
C GLY A 208 -18.04 0.37 -19.21
N LEU A 209 -17.80 -0.01 -17.95
CA LEU A 209 -18.28 0.69 -16.75
C LEU A 209 -17.10 1.19 -15.90
N PRO A 210 -16.36 2.22 -16.35
CA PRO A 210 -15.19 2.74 -15.65
C PRO A 210 -15.51 3.31 -14.27
N GLY A 211 -16.70 3.91 -14.08
CA GLY A 211 -17.14 4.40 -12.77
C GLY A 211 -17.30 3.29 -11.73
N THR A 212 -17.84 2.12 -12.13
CA THR A 212 -17.94 0.94 -11.24
C THR A 212 -16.57 0.33 -10.97
N ALA A 213 -15.66 0.34 -11.94
CA ALA A 213 -14.28 -0.08 -11.73
C ALA A 213 -13.57 0.81 -10.70
N PHE A 214 -13.79 2.13 -10.77
CA PHE A 214 -13.24 3.08 -9.80
C PHE A 214 -13.80 2.86 -8.40
N GLU A 215 -15.13 2.69 -8.26
CA GLU A 215 -15.75 2.35 -6.98
C GLU A 215 -15.16 1.06 -6.39
N ALA A 216 -14.92 0.04 -7.22
CA ALA A 216 -14.33 -1.22 -6.76
C ALA A 216 -12.90 -1.05 -6.23
N LEU A 217 -12.05 -0.27 -6.90
CA LEU A 217 -10.69 0.05 -6.41
C LEU A 217 -10.74 0.71 -5.03
N GLU A 218 -11.64 1.68 -4.85
CA GLU A 218 -11.76 2.40 -3.58
C GLU A 218 -12.40 1.57 -2.47
N LEU A 219 -13.33 0.67 -2.80
CA LEU A 219 -13.88 -0.29 -1.85
C LEU A 219 -12.84 -1.31 -1.39
N GLY A 220 -11.80 -1.61 -2.17
CA GLY A 220 -10.71 -2.49 -1.74
C GLY A 220 -9.57 -1.73 -1.06
N ARG A 221 -8.96 -0.78 -1.77
CA ARG A 221 -7.75 -0.07 -1.30
C ARG A 221 -8.06 0.94 -0.19
N GLY A 222 -9.22 1.58 -0.26
CA GLY A 222 -9.67 2.49 0.80
C GLY A 222 -9.77 1.78 2.15
N LEU A 223 -10.13 0.48 2.17
CA LEU A 223 -10.25 -0.28 3.42
C LEU A 223 -8.92 -0.50 4.13
N VAL A 224 -7.81 -0.69 3.42
CA VAL A 224 -6.51 -0.99 4.02
C VAL A 224 -6.01 0.18 4.87
N LEU A 225 -5.95 1.39 4.29
CA LEU A 225 -5.56 2.60 5.02
C LEU A 225 -6.58 2.99 6.07
N ASN A 226 -7.87 2.88 5.74
CA ASN A 226 -8.95 3.14 6.67
C ASN A 226 -8.87 2.19 7.87
N ALA A 227 -8.54 0.90 7.71
CA ALA A 227 -8.36 -0.01 8.84
C ALA A 227 -7.26 0.45 9.80
N ALA A 228 -6.19 1.05 9.27
CA ALA A 228 -5.09 1.59 10.07
C ALA A 228 -5.43 2.95 10.73
N THR A 229 -6.49 3.64 10.30
CA THR A 229 -6.89 4.98 10.82
C THR A 229 -8.29 5.06 11.44
N VAL A 230 -9.19 4.09 11.23
CA VAL A 230 -10.65 4.15 11.56
C VAL A 230 -10.92 4.13 13.04
N ALA A 231 -10.21 3.28 13.73
CA ALA A 231 -9.70 3.49 15.06
C ALA A 231 -10.11 4.80 15.76
N VAL A 232 -9.62 5.87 15.16
CA VAL A 232 -9.69 7.26 15.60
C VAL A 232 -11.10 7.84 15.58
N THR A 233 -12.00 7.31 14.77
CA THR A 233 -13.35 7.87 14.51
C THR A 233 -14.49 7.08 15.13
N VAL A 234 -14.25 5.86 15.64
CA VAL A 234 -15.32 4.98 16.13
C VAL A 234 -16.09 5.59 17.32
N PRO A 235 -15.46 6.18 18.35
CA PRO A 235 -16.21 6.77 19.47
C PRO A 235 -17.09 7.95 19.06
N GLU A 236 -16.59 8.83 18.17
CA GLU A 236 -17.37 9.95 17.63
C GLU A 236 -18.55 9.46 16.80
N LEU A 237 -18.32 8.50 15.90
CA LEU A 237 -19.37 7.90 15.09
C LEU A 237 -20.41 7.19 15.95
N LEU A 238 -20.01 6.54 17.04
CA LEU A 238 -20.92 5.92 18.02
C LEU A 238 -21.77 6.98 18.72
N ARG A 239 -21.19 8.11 19.14
CA ARG A 239 -21.95 9.22 19.74
C ARG A 239 -22.94 9.82 18.76
N ASP A 240 -22.49 10.11 17.54
CA ASP A 240 -23.32 10.65 16.46
C ASP A 240 -24.46 9.69 16.07
N ALA A 241 -24.22 8.38 16.18
CA ALA A 241 -25.21 7.33 15.97
C ALA A 241 -26.12 7.08 17.19
N GLY A 242 -25.95 7.82 18.29
CA GLY A 242 -26.79 7.69 19.49
C GLY A 242 -26.39 6.57 20.45
N HIS A 243 -25.14 6.10 20.40
CA HIS A 243 -24.59 5.04 21.24
C HIS A 243 -23.46 5.51 22.18
N PRO A 244 -23.69 6.53 23.04
CA PRO A 244 -22.63 7.12 23.89
C PRO A 244 -22.07 6.13 24.94
N GLU A 245 -22.87 5.20 25.44
CA GLU A 245 -22.41 4.16 26.37
C GLU A 245 -21.45 3.17 25.70
N LEU A 246 -21.72 2.84 24.43
CA LEU A 246 -20.84 1.97 23.65
C LEU A 246 -19.53 2.69 23.30
N ALA A 247 -19.60 4.00 23.03
CA ALA A 247 -18.42 4.85 22.85
C ALA A 247 -17.54 4.88 24.12
N ALA A 248 -18.13 5.08 25.30
CA ALA A 248 -17.39 5.09 26.56
C ALA A 248 -16.73 3.73 26.86
N ARG A 249 -17.44 2.62 26.58
CA ARG A 249 -16.89 1.27 26.69
C ARG A 249 -15.74 1.03 25.71
N TRP A 250 -15.85 1.53 24.48
CA TRP A 250 -14.79 1.48 23.48
C TRP A 250 -13.55 2.22 23.97
N GLU A 251 -13.69 3.47 24.41
CA GLU A 251 -12.59 4.30 24.91
C GLU A 251 -11.91 3.67 26.13
N THR A 252 -12.69 3.11 27.05
CA THR A 252 -12.16 2.40 28.23
C THR A 252 -11.38 1.15 27.83
N ALA A 253 -11.87 0.40 26.84
CA ALA A 253 -11.23 -0.83 26.37
C ALA A 253 -9.99 -0.56 25.50
N ALA A 254 -9.99 0.54 24.74
CA ALA A 254 -8.88 0.93 23.89
C ALA A 254 -7.69 1.48 24.71
N GLY A 255 -7.94 2.28 25.75
CA GLY A 255 -6.86 2.93 26.50
C GLY A 255 -5.87 3.67 25.58
N ASP A 256 -4.57 3.45 25.78
CA ASP A 256 -3.50 3.96 24.88
C ASP A 256 -3.21 3.01 23.69
N ARG A 257 -3.82 1.82 23.63
CA ARG A 257 -3.50 0.76 22.67
C ARG A 257 -4.76 0.12 22.11
N GLU A 258 -5.13 0.52 20.91
CA GLU A 258 -6.39 0.11 20.32
C GLU A 258 -6.52 -1.38 19.96
N ASP A 259 -5.39 -2.05 19.73
CA ASP A 259 -5.33 -3.50 19.55
C ASP A 259 -5.91 -4.24 20.77
N ALA A 260 -6.04 -3.58 21.92
CA ALA A 260 -6.58 -4.14 23.17
C ALA A 260 -8.10 -4.20 23.23
N VAL A 261 -8.84 -3.58 22.29
CA VAL A 261 -10.31 -3.69 22.27
C VAL A 261 -10.70 -5.17 22.06
N PRO A 262 -11.63 -5.75 22.83
CA PRO A 262 -12.07 -7.13 22.62
C PRO A 262 -12.95 -7.31 21.37
N ASP A 263 -12.81 -8.43 20.65
CA ASP A 263 -13.61 -8.75 19.44
C ASP A 263 -15.12 -8.73 19.70
N GLY A 264 -15.56 -9.13 20.90
CA GLY A 264 -16.97 -9.05 21.29
C GLY A 264 -17.49 -7.61 21.33
N LEU A 265 -16.67 -6.63 21.73
CA LEU A 265 -17.04 -5.23 21.73
C LEU A 265 -17.05 -4.65 20.30
N ARG A 266 -16.07 -5.04 19.47
CA ARG A 266 -16.07 -4.66 18.04
C ARG A 266 -17.30 -5.17 17.30
N ARG A 267 -17.73 -6.41 17.59
CA ARG A 267 -18.96 -6.98 17.03
C ARG A 267 -20.19 -6.15 17.39
N LEU A 268 -20.33 -5.77 18.66
CA LEU A 268 -21.43 -4.92 19.11
C LEU A 268 -21.43 -3.55 18.42
N VAL A 269 -20.25 -2.97 18.16
CA VAL A 269 -20.12 -1.70 17.41
C VAL A 269 -20.57 -1.87 15.95
N LEU A 270 -20.14 -2.93 15.27
CA LEU A 270 -20.59 -3.18 13.90
C LEU A 270 -22.09 -3.49 13.82
N GLU A 271 -22.64 -4.20 14.79
CA GLU A 271 -24.09 -4.42 14.91
C GLU A 271 -24.84 -3.10 15.13
N ALA A 272 -24.30 -2.20 15.96
CA ALA A 272 -24.87 -0.86 16.18
C ALA A 272 -24.83 0.01 14.92
N PHE A 273 -23.77 -0.12 14.10
CA PHE A 273 -23.65 0.61 12.84
C PHE A 273 -24.41 -0.01 11.67
N ALA A 274 -24.78 -1.30 11.75
CA ALA A 274 -25.33 -2.06 10.63
C ALA A 274 -26.53 -1.38 9.97
N GLY A 275 -26.44 -1.13 8.67
CA GLY A 275 -27.48 -0.47 7.86
C GLY A 275 -27.58 1.05 8.05
N GLY A 276 -26.81 1.62 8.97
CA GLY A 276 -26.84 3.04 9.33
C GLY A 276 -25.96 3.96 8.47
N VAL A 277 -26.02 5.26 8.76
CA VAL A 277 -25.18 6.28 8.12
C VAL A 277 -23.71 6.13 8.50
N ALA A 278 -23.42 5.74 9.74
CA ALA A 278 -22.06 5.53 10.24
C ALA A 278 -21.34 4.39 9.48
N GLU A 279 -22.00 3.25 9.26
CA GLU A 279 -21.44 2.16 8.45
C GLU A 279 -21.18 2.62 7.01
N LYS A 280 -22.12 3.35 6.40
CA LYS A 280 -21.92 3.90 5.05
C LYS A 280 -20.73 4.86 5.02
N ARG A 281 -20.54 5.71 6.03
CA ARG A 281 -19.42 6.63 6.11
C ARG A 281 -18.08 5.90 6.26
N LEU A 282 -18.05 4.83 7.05
CA LEU A 282 -16.84 4.01 7.24
C LEU A 282 -16.47 3.25 5.95
N LEU A 283 -17.45 2.63 5.29
CA LEU A 283 -17.22 1.67 4.21
C LEU A 283 -17.39 2.22 2.79
N ALA A 284 -17.97 3.41 2.59
CA ALA A 284 -18.22 3.93 1.24
C ALA A 284 -16.95 4.49 0.57
N ALA A 285 -16.77 4.18 -0.70
CA ALA A 285 -15.79 4.85 -1.56
C ALA A 285 -16.17 6.32 -1.81
N PRO A 286 -15.22 7.27 -1.86
CA PRO A 286 -15.50 8.61 -2.36
C PRO A 286 -15.91 8.53 -3.84
N GLY A 287 -17.00 9.20 -4.20
CA GLY A 287 -17.45 9.25 -5.60
C GLY A 287 -16.60 10.18 -6.48
N PRO A 288 -16.64 10.04 -7.82
CA PRO A 288 -15.85 10.86 -8.75
C PRO A 288 -16.01 12.38 -8.55
N ALA A 289 -17.22 12.85 -8.22
CA ALA A 289 -17.47 14.27 -7.97
C ALA A 289 -16.67 14.81 -6.76
N ARG A 290 -16.53 13.99 -5.72
CA ARG A 290 -15.75 14.36 -4.52
C ARG A 290 -14.25 14.37 -4.81
N VAL A 291 -13.79 13.40 -5.60
CA VAL A 291 -12.40 13.35 -6.09
C VAL A 291 -12.10 14.58 -6.96
N ALA A 292 -12.99 14.96 -7.86
CA ALA A 292 -12.83 16.14 -8.69
C ALA A 292 -12.71 17.44 -7.87
N GLU A 293 -13.49 17.57 -6.79
CA GLU A 293 -13.36 18.69 -5.87
C GLU A 293 -11.98 18.70 -5.18
N ALA A 294 -11.53 17.54 -4.70
CA ALA A 294 -10.20 17.39 -4.12
C ALA A 294 -9.10 17.78 -5.12
N LEU A 295 -9.16 17.25 -6.35
CA LEU A 295 -8.21 17.58 -7.42
C LEU A 295 -8.13 19.08 -7.70
N ARG A 296 -9.28 19.79 -7.75
CA ARG A 296 -9.29 21.25 -7.91
C ARG A 296 -8.66 21.98 -6.73
N ARG A 297 -8.91 21.54 -5.48
CA ARG A 297 -8.28 22.11 -4.27
C ARG A 297 -6.78 21.85 -4.19
N LEU A 298 -6.31 20.80 -4.87
CA LEU A 298 -4.91 20.45 -5.00
C LEU A 298 -4.25 21.10 -6.22
N ASP A 299 -4.99 21.74 -7.13
CA ASP A 299 -4.47 22.11 -8.45
C ASP A 299 -3.81 20.90 -9.14
N SER A 300 -4.58 19.82 -9.26
CA SER A 300 -4.24 18.61 -10.00
C SER A 300 -5.30 18.34 -11.07
N ASP A 301 -4.89 17.73 -12.19
CA ASP A 301 -5.75 17.52 -13.35
C ASP A 301 -6.46 16.16 -13.32
N ALA A 302 -5.79 15.12 -12.82
CA ALA A 302 -6.39 13.80 -12.64
C ALA A 302 -5.76 12.98 -11.51
N LEU A 303 -6.59 12.11 -10.94
CA LEU A 303 -6.19 10.93 -10.18
C LEU A 303 -6.21 9.73 -11.11
N VAL A 304 -5.10 8.99 -11.22
CA VAL A 304 -4.94 7.88 -12.16
C VAL A 304 -4.54 6.61 -11.43
N TYR A 305 -5.43 5.61 -11.41
CA TYR A 305 -5.09 4.28 -10.95
C TYR A 305 -4.40 3.49 -12.04
N LEU A 306 -3.27 2.88 -11.72
CA LEU A 306 -2.58 1.96 -12.62
C LEU A 306 -2.91 0.54 -12.18
N VAL A 307 -3.67 -0.17 -13.02
CA VAL A 307 -4.20 -1.51 -12.73
C VAL A 307 -3.53 -2.51 -13.66
N PRO A 308 -2.85 -3.55 -13.14
CA PRO A 308 -2.23 -4.56 -13.99
C PRO A 308 -3.27 -5.46 -14.66
N GLY A 309 -2.93 -5.92 -15.87
CA GLY A 309 -3.68 -6.94 -16.57
C GLY A 309 -3.35 -8.35 -16.07
N GLU A 310 -4.27 -9.30 -16.32
CA GLU A 310 -4.17 -10.71 -15.93
C GLU A 310 -4.80 -11.58 -17.02
N ASP A 311 -4.33 -12.82 -17.20
CA ASP A 311 -4.93 -13.83 -18.09
C ASP A 311 -5.27 -13.32 -19.50
N ARG A 312 -4.33 -12.61 -20.12
CA ARG A 312 -4.42 -11.97 -21.45
C ARG A 312 -5.34 -10.73 -21.52
N ALA A 313 -6.00 -10.34 -20.45
CA ALA A 313 -6.67 -9.04 -20.37
C ALA A 313 -5.63 -7.92 -20.23
N PRO A 314 -5.79 -6.79 -20.93
CA PRO A 314 -4.85 -5.68 -20.85
C PRO A 314 -4.91 -5.02 -19.46
N GLY A 315 -3.79 -4.45 -19.02
CA GLY A 315 -3.79 -3.51 -17.90
C GLY A 315 -4.51 -2.22 -18.28
N HIS A 316 -4.77 -1.35 -17.30
CA HIS A 316 -5.51 -0.11 -17.53
C HIS A 316 -4.95 1.04 -16.68
N ALA A 317 -5.00 2.25 -17.23
CA ALA A 317 -5.01 3.49 -16.47
C ALA A 317 -6.46 3.96 -16.33
N LEU A 318 -6.96 3.99 -15.09
CA LEU A 318 -8.30 4.50 -14.77
C LEU A 318 -8.18 5.90 -14.18
N ALA A 319 -8.54 6.92 -14.96
CA ALA A 319 -8.38 8.33 -14.61
C ALA A 319 -9.71 8.95 -14.19
N VAL A 320 -9.73 9.61 -13.02
CA VAL A 320 -10.79 10.55 -12.62
C VAL A 320 -10.24 11.96 -12.80
N THR A 321 -10.87 12.76 -13.64
CA THR A 321 -10.41 14.13 -13.94
C THR A 321 -10.92 15.14 -12.91
N SER A 322 -10.30 16.33 -12.89
CA SER A 322 -10.78 17.48 -12.13
C SER A 322 -12.14 18.01 -12.59
N ALA A 323 -12.69 17.53 -13.72
CA ALA A 323 -14.06 17.77 -14.15
C ALA A 323 -15.06 16.75 -13.57
N GLY A 324 -14.58 15.61 -13.06
CA GLY A 324 -15.42 14.51 -12.55
C GLY A 324 -15.68 13.40 -13.56
N ASP A 325 -15.06 13.48 -14.75
CA ASP A 325 -15.12 12.43 -15.75
C ASP A 325 -14.25 11.24 -15.36
N VAL A 326 -14.71 10.04 -15.70
CA VAL A 326 -13.97 8.80 -15.47
C VAL A 326 -13.60 8.16 -16.80
N HIS A 327 -12.31 8.10 -17.10
CA HIS A 327 -11.75 7.52 -18.31
C HIS A 327 -11.03 6.22 -18.00
N ALA A 328 -11.23 5.20 -18.83
CA ALA A 328 -10.41 3.99 -18.83
C ALA A 328 -9.54 3.97 -20.09
N LEU A 329 -8.23 4.02 -19.91
CA LEU A 329 -7.23 3.88 -20.97
C LEU A 329 -6.65 2.46 -20.93
N PRO A 330 -6.87 1.62 -21.95
CA PRO A 330 -6.25 0.29 -22.01
C PRO A 330 -4.74 0.41 -22.22
N LEU A 331 -3.99 -0.38 -21.47
CA LEU A 331 -2.52 -0.49 -21.49
C LEU A 331 -2.15 -1.97 -21.76
N PRO A 332 -2.15 -2.42 -23.02
CA PRO A 332 -1.97 -3.83 -23.36
C PRO A 332 -0.64 -4.46 -22.93
N ALA A 333 0.41 -3.64 -22.83
CA ALA A 333 1.73 -4.09 -22.38
C ALA A 333 1.88 -4.07 -20.84
N LEU A 334 0.89 -3.53 -20.10
CA LEU A 334 0.88 -3.54 -18.63
C LEU A 334 0.34 -4.88 -18.11
N THR A 335 1.04 -5.95 -18.44
CA THR A 335 0.70 -7.34 -18.11
C THR A 335 1.95 -8.07 -17.62
N ALA A 336 1.77 -9.26 -17.02
CA ALA A 336 2.87 -10.16 -16.66
C ALA A 336 3.90 -9.56 -15.68
N LEU A 337 3.45 -8.91 -14.60
CA LEU A 337 4.34 -8.24 -13.64
C LEU A 337 5.36 -9.16 -12.96
N GLY A 338 5.11 -10.47 -12.91
CA GLY A 338 6.03 -11.47 -12.36
C GLY A 338 7.19 -11.85 -13.30
N GLU A 339 7.21 -11.32 -14.53
CA GLU A 339 8.26 -11.55 -15.51
C GLU A 339 8.67 -10.21 -16.15
N GLY A 340 9.94 -10.07 -16.55
CA GLY A 340 10.40 -8.87 -17.28
C GLY A 340 11.02 -7.76 -16.41
N PRO A 341 10.95 -6.48 -16.85
CA PRO A 341 11.72 -5.39 -16.24
C PRO A 341 11.39 -5.12 -14.76
N LEU A 342 10.12 -5.19 -14.38
CA LEU A 342 9.68 -4.96 -13.00
C LEU A 342 10.23 -6.04 -12.06
N ASP A 343 10.08 -7.32 -12.42
CA ASP A 343 10.60 -8.43 -11.62
C ASP A 343 12.14 -8.42 -11.55
N THR A 344 12.83 -8.16 -12.66
CA THR A 344 14.30 -8.00 -12.67
C THR A 344 14.75 -6.87 -11.74
N TYR A 345 14.07 -5.72 -11.76
CA TYR A 345 14.36 -4.63 -10.84
C TYR A 345 14.10 -5.02 -9.39
N ALA A 346 12.94 -5.61 -9.08
CA ALA A 346 12.60 -5.99 -7.71
C ALA A 346 13.61 -7.00 -7.13
N ARG A 347 14.02 -8.00 -7.93
CA ARG A 347 15.04 -8.98 -7.53
C ARG A 347 16.43 -8.37 -7.34
N SER A 348 16.87 -7.50 -8.25
CA SER A 348 18.19 -6.86 -8.17
C SER A 348 18.27 -5.86 -7.01
N LEU A 349 17.22 -5.06 -6.79
CA LEU A 349 17.12 -4.16 -5.64
C LEU A 349 17.19 -4.95 -4.33
N ARG A 350 16.41 -6.02 -4.20
CA ARG A 350 16.43 -6.89 -3.00
C ARG A 350 17.83 -7.46 -2.76
N ALA A 351 18.45 -8.03 -3.79
CA ALA A 351 19.79 -8.59 -3.68
C ALA A 351 20.84 -7.55 -3.25
N PHE A 352 20.76 -6.34 -3.78
CA PHE A 352 21.64 -5.24 -3.38
C PHE A 352 21.39 -4.79 -1.94
N GLN A 353 20.12 -4.59 -1.55
CA GLN A 353 19.75 -4.19 -0.19
C GLN A 353 20.18 -5.23 0.84
N ASP A 354 19.93 -6.52 0.59
CA ASP A 354 20.31 -7.62 1.48
C ASP A 354 21.84 -7.70 1.67
N ALA A 355 22.61 -7.46 0.61
CA ALA A 355 24.07 -7.39 0.70
C ALA A 355 24.58 -6.12 1.41
N ASN A 356 23.80 -5.05 1.45
CA ASN A 356 24.17 -3.78 2.07
C ASN A 356 23.79 -3.69 3.56
N ARG A 357 22.96 -4.61 4.07
CA ARG A 357 22.59 -4.70 5.49
C ARG A 357 23.82 -4.84 6.38
N GLU A 358 23.73 -4.33 7.61
CA GLU A 358 24.85 -4.32 8.55
C GLU A 358 25.32 -5.75 8.87
N GLU A 359 24.40 -6.70 8.98
CA GLU A 359 24.67 -8.11 9.26
C GLU A 359 25.47 -8.81 8.14
N ALA A 360 25.37 -8.31 6.91
CA ALA A 360 26.10 -8.83 5.76
C ALA A 360 27.54 -8.31 5.69
N ARG A 361 27.90 -7.27 6.47
CA ARG A 361 29.23 -6.65 6.44
C ARG A 361 30.26 -7.51 7.17
N PRO A 362 31.49 -7.68 6.63
CA PRO A 362 32.55 -8.36 7.34
C PRO A 362 32.95 -7.59 8.60
N ALA A 363 33.09 -8.30 9.72
CA ALA A 363 33.54 -7.70 10.98
C ALA A 363 34.94 -7.06 10.84
N PRO A 364 35.27 -5.98 11.56
CA PRO A 364 36.57 -5.29 11.44
C PRO A 364 37.80 -6.19 11.63
N ARG A 365 37.64 -7.27 12.41
CA ARG A 365 38.66 -8.29 12.68
C ARG A 365 38.89 -9.29 11.53
N HIS A 366 38.05 -9.28 10.50
CA HIS A 366 38.17 -10.22 9.37
C HIS A 366 39.35 -9.86 8.46
N PRO A 367 39.96 -10.86 7.77
CA PRO A 367 41.03 -10.62 6.81
C PRO A 367 40.65 -9.58 5.73
N ARG A 368 41.65 -8.82 5.24
CA ARG A 368 41.45 -7.80 4.18
C ARG A 368 40.79 -8.37 2.92
N VAL A 369 41.10 -9.62 2.57
CA VAL A 369 40.50 -10.29 1.40
C VAL A 369 38.97 -10.43 1.51
N MET A 370 38.42 -10.61 2.72
CA MET A 370 36.96 -10.66 2.91
C MET A 370 36.32 -9.29 2.69
N HIS A 371 36.97 -8.22 3.16
CA HIS A 371 36.53 -6.84 2.94
C HIS A 371 36.58 -6.46 1.45
N GLU A 372 37.62 -6.87 0.74
CA GLU A 372 37.74 -6.64 -0.70
C GLU A 372 36.70 -7.43 -1.50
N LYS A 373 36.50 -8.72 -1.16
CA LYS A 373 35.45 -9.55 -1.77
C LYS A 373 34.07 -8.94 -1.54
N TYR A 374 33.76 -8.54 -0.30
CA TYR A 374 32.52 -7.87 0.04
C TYR A 374 32.31 -6.60 -0.82
N ARG A 375 33.31 -5.71 -0.87
CA ARG A 375 33.25 -4.48 -1.67
C ARG A 375 33.01 -4.77 -3.16
N ARG A 376 33.70 -5.76 -3.72
CA ARG A 376 33.55 -6.14 -5.14
C ARG A 376 32.16 -6.72 -5.43
N THR A 377 31.64 -7.56 -4.54
CA THR A 377 30.28 -8.09 -4.63
C THR A 377 29.25 -6.98 -4.57
N LEU A 378 29.39 -6.06 -3.61
CA LEU A 378 28.45 -4.95 -3.43
C LEU A 378 28.42 -4.03 -4.65
N LEU A 379 29.59 -3.67 -5.20
CA LEU A 379 29.69 -2.87 -6.44
C LEU A 379 29.04 -3.57 -7.64
N ARG A 380 29.20 -4.88 -7.78
CA ARG A 380 28.56 -5.64 -8.86
C ARG A 380 27.03 -5.63 -8.71
N LEU A 381 26.52 -5.85 -7.49
CA LEU A 381 25.08 -5.83 -7.22
C LEU A 381 24.48 -4.44 -7.41
N GLU A 382 25.21 -3.38 -7.02
CA GLU A 382 24.83 -1.99 -7.29
C GLU A 382 24.68 -1.74 -8.80
N GLN A 383 25.65 -2.17 -9.61
CA GLN A 383 25.60 -2.03 -11.07
C GLN A 383 24.46 -2.84 -11.71
N GLU A 384 24.23 -4.07 -11.26
CA GLU A 384 23.12 -4.91 -11.73
C GLU A 384 21.77 -4.27 -11.42
N TRP A 385 21.62 -3.69 -10.23
CA TRP A 385 20.42 -2.95 -9.84
C TRP A 385 20.25 -1.65 -10.64
N GLN A 386 21.32 -0.86 -10.85
CA GLN A 386 21.27 0.36 -11.65
C GLN A 386 20.85 0.09 -13.10
N LEU A 387 21.39 -0.97 -13.72
CA LEU A 387 20.96 -1.40 -15.05
C LEU A 387 19.49 -1.83 -15.07
N ALA A 388 19.03 -2.54 -14.04
CA ALA A 388 17.63 -2.93 -13.94
C ALA A 388 16.70 -1.71 -13.73
N LEU A 389 17.15 -0.67 -13.00
CA LEU A 389 16.43 0.59 -12.84
C LEU A 389 16.26 1.33 -14.17
N ASP A 390 17.32 1.42 -14.99
CA ASP A 390 17.23 2.02 -16.33
C ASP A 390 16.24 1.25 -17.24
N GLY A 391 16.30 -0.09 -17.20
CA GLY A 391 15.34 -0.96 -17.90
C GLY A 391 13.90 -0.78 -17.41
N LEU A 392 13.70 -0.64 -16.10
CA LEU A 392 12.38 -0.36 -15.50
C LEU A 392 11.84 1.00 -15.96
N CYS A 393 12.65 2.06 -15.93
CA CYS A 393 12.24 3.40 -16.34
C CYS A 393 11.88 3.44 -17.83
N SER A 394 12.62 2.73 -18.68
CA SER A 394 12.31 2.60 -20.11
C SER A 394 10.99 1.88 -20.33
N TRP A 395 10.78 0.73 -19.67
CA TRP A 395 9.52 0.00 -19.73
C TRP A 395 8.32 0.83 -19.23
N ALA A 396 8.48 1.53 -18.10
CA ALA A 396 7.43 2.36 -17.52
C ALA A 396 7.03 3.51 -18.46
N GLY A 397 8.01 4.08 -19.16
CA GLY A 397 7.81 5.12 -20.14
C GLY A 397 7.02 4.64 -21.35
N GLU A 398 7.48 3.56 -21.98
CA GLU A 398 6.83 2.99 -23.16
C GLU A 398 5.44 2.42 -22.86
N THR A 399 5.31 1.70 -21.74
CA THR A 399 4.11 0.92 -21.41
C THR A 399 2.99 1.77 -20.84
N VAL A 400 3.31 2.81 -20.06
CA VAL A 400 2.31 3.54 -19.26
C VAL A 400 2.40 5.04 -19.49
N MET A 401 3.54 5.65 -19.20
CA MET A 401 3.61 7.12 -19.12
C MET A 401 3.47 7.78 -20.48
N ALA A 402 4.02 7.22 -21.55
CA ALA A 402 3.86 7.80 -22.89
C ALA A 402 2.41 7.74 -23.40
N PRO A 403 1.69 6.59 -23.34
CA PRO A 403 0.26 6.57 -23.63
C PRO A 403 -0.57 7.50 -22.75
N LEU A 404 -0.27 7.57 -21.44
CA LEU A 404 -0.99 8.41 -20.50
C LEU A 404 -0.79 9.90 -20.79
N LEU A 405 0.44 10.32 -21.07
CA LEU A 405 0.76 11.71 -21.44
C LEU A 405 0.13 12.08 -22.79
N ALA A 406 0.11 11.16 -23.77
CA ALA A 406 -0.59 11.39 -25.03
C ALA A 406 -2.11 11.56 -24.85
N ALA A 407 -2.73 10.81 -23.93
CA ALA A 407 -4.12 11.01 -23.56
C ALA A 407 -4.33 12.35 -22.85
N ALA A 408 -3.43 12.72 -21.93
CA ALA A 408 -3.46 13.99 -21.23
C ALA A 408 -3.31 15.20 -22.17
N ASP A 409 -2.49 15.11 -23.22
CA ASP A 409 -2.38 16.13 -24.28
C ASP A 409 -3.72 16.34 -25.01
N GLY A 410 -4.54 15.29 -25.13
CA GLY A 410 -5.90 15.38 -25.67
C GLY A 410 -6.91 16.00 -24.70
N TRP A 411 -6.75 15.77 -23.39
CA TRP A 411 -7.63 16.32 -22.35
C TRP A 411 -7.31 17.79 -22.01
N TRP A 412 -6.03 18.15 -22.00
CA TRP A 412 -5.53 19.48 -21.61
C TRP A 412 -4.46 19.99 -22.59
N PRO A 413 -4.84 20.34 -23.83
CA PRO A 413 -3.89 20.71 -24.87
C PRO A 413 -3.06 21.95 -24.48
N GLY A 414 -1.74 21.86 -24.67
CA GLY A 414 -0.81 22.98 -24.46
C GLY A 414 -0.48 23.30 -23.00
N ARG A 415 -0.92 22.47 -22.04
CA ARG A 415 -0.62 22.62 -20.61
C ARG A 415 0.18 21.41 -20.12
N THR A 416 1.14 21.64 -19.21
CA THR A 416 1.81 20.55 -18.49
C THR A 416 0.80 19.85 -17.55
N PRO A 417 0.46 18.58 -17.79
CA PRO A 417 -0.52 17.88 -16.96
C PRO A 417 0.01 17.64 -15.55
N ARG A 418 -0.90 17.74 -14.57
CA ARG A 418 -0.64 17.52 -13.14
C ARG A 418 -1.35 16.24 -12.69
N LEU A 419 -0.61 15.15 -12.59
CA LEU A 419 -1.14 13.80 -12.40
C LEU A 419 -0.84 13.29 -10.99
N VAL A 420 -1.86 12.78 -10.31
CA VAL A 420 -1.70 11.99 -9.08
C VAL A 420 -1.88 10.52 -9.42
N LEU A 421 -0.87 9.70 -9.20
CA LEU A 421 -0.87 8.28 -9.52
C LEU A 421 -1.20 7.44 -8.28
N ALA A 422 -2.03 6.42 -8.46
CA ALA A 422 -2.36 5.42 -7.46
C ALA A 422 -2.04 4.02 -8.05
N PRO A 423 -0.77 3.60 -8.04
CA PRO A 423 -0.38 2.30 -8.59
C PRO A 423 -0.90 1.16 -7.71
N VAL A 424 -1.37 0.08 -8.33
CA VAL A 424 -1.93 -1.09 -7.63
C VAL A 424 -0.93 -2.24 -7.57
N GLY A 425 -0.73 -2.80 -6.36
CA GLY A 425 0.16 -3.95 -6.15
C GLY A 425 1.61 -3.63 -6.51
N ALA A 426 2.28 -4.55 -7.20
CA ALA A 426 3.72 -4.44 -7.52
C ALA A 426 4.11 -3.20 -8.36
N LEU A 427 3.15 -2.54 -9.01
CA LEU A 427 3.35 -1.26 -9.70
C LEU A 427 3.77 -0.12 -8.76
N GLY A 428 3.52 -0.28 -7.47
CA GLY A 428 3.94 0.62 -6.41
C GLY A 428 5.44 0.63 -6.15
N ILE A 429 6.26 -0.13 -6.88
CA ILE A 429 7.73 -0.02 -6.81
C ILE A 429 8.32 0.95 -7.86
N VAL A 430 7.54 1.25 -8.90
CA VAL A 430 8.03 1.95 -10.09
C VAL A 430 8.19 3.45 -9.84
N PRO A 431 9.33 4.08 -10.14
CA PRO A 431 9.49 5.53 -10.04
C PRO A 431 8.84 6.22 -11.25
N TRP A 432 7.51 6.33 -11.27
CA TRP A 432 6.75 6.80 -12.43
C TRP A 432 7.17 8.20 -12.94
N HIS A 433 7.61 9.07 -12.04
CA HIS A 433 8.13 10.39 -12.40
C HIS A 433 9.45 10.31 -13.21
N ALA A 434 10.20 9.22 -13.07
CA ALA A 434 11.44 8.95 -13.79
C ALA A 434 11.26 7.99 -14.97
N ALA A 435 10.02 7.70 -15.36
CA ALA A 435 9.74 6.92 -16.56
C ALA A 435 10.30 7.64 -17.81
N ARG A 436 11.08 6.92 -18.62
CA ARG A 436 11.74 7.45 -19.81
C ARG A 436 10.79 7.41 -21.00
N CYS A 437 10.24 8.56 -21.34
CA CYS A 437 9.31 8.68 -22.45
C CYS A 437 10.07 8.67 -23.79
N PRO A 438 9.57 7.95 -24.81
CA PRO A 438 10.09 8.09 -26.16
C PRO A 438 9.91 9.52 -26.64
N ALA A 439 10.83 9.97 -27.50
CA ALA A 439 10.73 11.28 -28.13
C ALA A 439 9.38 11.42 -28.86
N PRO A 440 8.71 12.60 -28.79
CA PRO A 440 7.44 12.80 -29.46
C PRO A 440 7.59 12.55 -30.98
N PRO A 441 6.59 11.93 -31.64
CA PRO A 441 6.63 11.71 -33.08
C PRO A 441 6.76 13.03 -33.85
N ALA A 442 7.58 13.02 -34.90
CA ALA A 442 8.03 14.20 -35.63
C ALA A 442 6.88 15.08 -36.13
N GLY A 443 6.97 16.39 -35.83
CA GLY A 443 5.99 17.41 -36.20
C GLY A 443 6.30 18.81 -35.61
N GLY A 444 7.13 18.87 -34.57
CA GLY A 444 7.80 20.09 -34.09
C GLY A 444 9.23 20.22 -34.64
N PRO A 445 9.94 21.34 -34.36
CA PRO A 445 11.36 21.45 -34.65
C PRO A 445 12.11 20.23 -34.07
N PRO A 446 13.20 19.78 -34.73
CA PRO A 446 13.92 18.58 -34.29
C PRO A 446 14.22 18.70 -32.79
N PRO A 447 13.98 17.64 -31.99
CA PRO A 447 14.50 17.63 -30.63
C PRO A 447 16.00 17.85 -30.75
N ASP A 448 16.51 18.80 -29.97
CA ASP A 448 17.95 18.98 -29.75
C ASP A 448 18.54 17.59 -29.41
N PRO A 449 19.79 17.25 -29.78
CA PRO A 449 20.32 15.88 -29.69
C PRO A 449 20.69 15.47 -28.25
N THR A 450 19.88 15.85 -27.26
CA THR A 450 20.17 15.76 -25.83
C THR A 450 19.27 14.72 -25.16
N GLY A 451 19.79 13.51 -24.99
CA GLY A 451 19.39 12.58 -23.93
C GLY A 451 17.95 12.04 -23.93
N PRO A 452 17.65 11.11 -23.00
CA PRO A 452 16.30 10.63 -22.75
C PRO A 452 15.41 11.68 -22.07
N VAL A 453 14.13 11.78 -22.46
CA VAL A 453 13.14 12.66 -21.81
C VAL A 453 12.37 11.89 -20.75
N TYR A 454 12.39 12.36 -19.50
CA TYR A 454 11.71 11.74 -18.38
C TYR A 454 10.30 12.32 -18.16
N ALA A 455 9.42 11.54 -17.52
CA ALA A 455 8.04 11.95 -17.26
C ALA A 455 7.93 13.24 -16.44
N CYS A 456 8.82 13.48 -15.47
CA CYS A 456 8.85 14.71 -14.68
C CYS A 456 9.18 15.96 -15.51
N GLU A 457 9.83 15.82 -16.68
CA GLU A 457 10.04 16.94 -17.61
C GLU A 457 8.74 17.32 -18.32
N ARG A 458 7.87 16.35 -18.58
CA ARG A 458 6.61 16.52 -19.33
C ARG A 458 5.38 16.71 -18.46
N ALA A 459 5.43 16.32 -17.19
CA ALA A 459 4.30 16.37 -16.27
C ALA A 459 4.74 16.69 -14.83
N VAL A 460 3.80 17.18 -14.02
CA VAL A 460 3.94 17.18 -12.57
C VAL A 460 3.32 15.89 -12.05
N VAL A 461 4.13 15.05 -11.40
CA VAL A 461 3.71 13.73 -10.92
C VAL A 461 3.73 13.71 -9.40
N SER A 462 2.64 13.25 -8.81
CA SER A 462 2.53 12.92 -7.38
C SER A 462 1.94 11.53 -7.23
N SER A 463 2.07 10.95 -6.04
CA SER A 463 1.51 9.64 -5.71
C SER A 463 0.48 9.76 -4.57
N CYS A 464 -0.42 8.79 -4.51
CA CYS A 464 -1.29 8.57 -3.36
C CYS A 464 -1.69 7.09 -3.28
N ALA A 465 -2.04 6.63 -2.09
CA ALA A 465 -2.49 5.25 -1.89
C ALA A 465 -3.97 5.04 -2.28
N SER A 466 -4.82 6.06 -2.17
CA SER A 466 -6.24 5.96 -2.53
C SER A 466 -6.86 7.34 -2.75
N ALA A 467 -8.04 7.36 -3.38
CA ALA A 467 -8.82 8.58 -3.57
C ALA A 467 -9.33 9.09 -2.22
N ARG A 468 -9.60 8.19 -1.26
CA ARG A 468 -9.88 8.58 0.13
C ARG A 468 -8.73 9.38 0.74
N GLN A 469 -7.50 8.89 0.67
CA GLN A 469 -6.32 9.61 1.17
C GLN A 469 -6.15 10.96 0.45
N LEU A 470 -6.33 10.99 -0.87
CA LEU A 470 -6.30 12.23 -1.66
C LEU A 470 -7.32 13.26 -1.14
N VAL A 471 -8.57 12.84 -0.92
CA VAL A 471 -9.65 13.69 -0.42
C VAL A 471 -9.33 14.21 0.98
N GLU A 472 -8.88 13.32 1.88
CA GLU A 472 -8.50 13.70 3.25
C GLU A 472 -7.37 14.72 3.27
N VAL A 473 -6.38 14.58 2.40
CA VAL A 473 -5.27 15.55 2.29
C VAL A 473 -5.75 16.87 1.67
N ALA A 474 -6.62 16.83 0.66
CA ALA A 474 -7.15 18.02 0.02
C ALA A 474 -8.01 18.90 0.94
N ASP A 475 -8.63 18.29 1.96
CA ASP A 475 -9.43 18.99 2.97
C ASP A 475 -8.60 19.70 4.03
N ARG A 476 -7.32 19.34 4.20
CA ARG A 476 -6.47 19.91 5.24
C ARG A 476 -5.90 21.24 4.79
N THR A 477 -5.96 22.26 5.65
CA THR A 477 -5.14 23.46 5.48
C THR A 477 -3.66 23.08 5.55
N ARG A 478 -2.83 23.70 4.72
CA ARG A 478 -1.38 23.50 4.72
C ARG A 478 -0.68 24.62 5.50
N ALA A 479 0.26 24.27 6.36
CA ALA A 479 1.23 25.20 6.93
C ALA A 479 2.43 25.35 5.98
N GLY A 480 2.73 26.58 5.60
CA GLY A 480 3.97 26.97 4.93
C GLY A 480 5.16 27.09 5.88
N VAL A 481 6.37 27.12 5.33
CA VAL A 481 7.58 27.41 6.11
C VAL A 481 7.45 28.81 6.73
N GLY A 482 7.49 28.90 8.06
CA GLY A 482 7.25 30.14 8.82
C GLY A 482 5.89 30.20 9.53
N GLU A 483 4.96 29.30 9.24
CA GLU A 483 3.62 29.23 9.85
C GLU A 483 3.53 28.17 10.98
N GLY A 484 4.66 27.61 11.40
CA GLY A 484 4.72 26.54 12.36
C GLY A 484 6.15 26.11 12.70
N ARG A 485 6.26 25.02 13.46
CA ARG A 485 7.55 24.47 13.88
C ARG A 485 8.32 23.87 12.70
N VAL A 486 9.65 24.03 12.73
CA VAL A 486 10.56 23.37 11.81
C VAL A 486 11.54 22.50 12.59
N ALA A 487 11.71 21.25 12.19
CA ALA A 487 12.71 20.36 12.77
C ALA A 487 13.51 19.60 11.72
N VAL A 488 14.79 19.37 12.03
CA VAL A 488 15.71 18.50 11.31
C VAL A 488 16.17 17.41 12.26
N VAL A 489 15.84 16.16 11.94
CA VAL A 489 16.29 14.98 12.67
C VAL A 489 17.48 14.39 11.94
N VAL A 490 18.56 14.14 12.67
CA VAL A 490 19.74 13.50 12.13
C VAL A 490 20.25 12.44 13.09
N ALA A 491 20.48 11.23 12.58
CA ALA A 491 21.01 10.14 13.39
C ALA A 491 22.46 10.47 13.81
N PRO A 492 22.81 10.44 15.11
CA PRO A 492 24.18 10.77 15.56
C PRO A 492 25.24 9.81 15.02
N ASP A 493 24.86 8.56 14.77
CA ASP A 493 25.66 7.50 14.13
C ASP A 493 25.58 7.52 12.59
N GLY A 494 24.83 8.47 12.03
CA GLY A 494 24.73 8.72 10.60
C GLY A 494 26.06 9.12 9.96
N SER A 495 26.11 9.02 8.64
CA SER A 495 27.31 9.32 7.88
C SER A 495 27.67 10.81 7.89
N ARG A 496 28.90 11.14 7.50
CA ARG A 496 29.29 12.55 7.31
C ARG A 496 28.43 13.25 6.26
N THR A 497 27.99 12.54 5.22
CA THR A 497 27.11 13.10 4.18
C THR A 497 25.75 13.46 4.78
N MET A 498 25.17 12.57 5.61
CA MET A 498 23.93 12.84 6.34
C MET A 498 24.05 14.06 7.26
N HIS A 499 25.13 14.13 8.05
CA HIS A 499 25.38 15.27 8.94
C HIS A 499 25.52 16.59 8.18
N ARG A 500 26.20 16.56 7.03
CA ARG A 500 26.38 17.73 6.17
C ARG A 500 25.07 18.18 5.53
N GLU A 501 24.27 17.24 5.03
CA GLU A 501 22.94 17.55 4.51
C GLU A 501 22.07 18.19 5.60
N ALA A 502 21.98 17.58 6.78
CA ALA A 502 21.23 18.13 7.90
C ALA A 502 21.67 19.56 8.27
N ALA A 503 22.98 19.83 8.25
CA ALA A 503 23.52 21.17 8.49
C ALA A 503 23.11 22.17 7.40
N LEU A 504 23.21 21.79 6.12
CA LEU A 504 22.81 22.65 5.00
C LEU A 504 21.30 22.92 4.99
N VAL A 505 20.49 21.91 5.28
CA VAL A 505 19.04 22.05 5.41
C VAL A 505 18.69 22.96 6.59
N ALA A 506 19.29 22.73 7.76
CA ALA A 506 19.06 23.56 8.94
C ALA A 506 19.44 25.04 8.68
N ALA A 507 20.53 25.30 7.95
CA ALA A 507 20.95 26.66 7.60
C ALA A 507 19.93 27.42 6.73
N ARG A 508 18.96 26.72 6.13
CA ARG A 508 17.90 27.31 5.30
C ARG A 508 16.68 27.79 6.06
N HIS A 509 16.57 27.45 7.34
CA HIS A 509 15.42 27.79 8.17
C HIS A 509 15.85 28.61 9.39
N ARG A 510 15.20 29.76 9.61
CA ARG A 510 15.60 30.72 10.66
C ARG A 510 15.39 30.19 12.08
N GLU A 511 14.31 29.44 12.30
CA GLU A 511 13.91 28.88 13.60
C GLU A 511 13.74 27.37 13.48
N VAL A 512 14.87 26.65 13.44
CA VAL A 512 14.92 25.19 13.28
C VAL A 512 15.41 24.51 14.56
N THR A 513 14.69 23.48 14.98
CA THR A 513 15.15 22.56 16.03
C THR A 513 15.91 21.40 15.40
N VAL A 514 17.10 21.11 15.93
CA VAL A 514 17.86 19.92 15.53
C VAL A 514 17.69 18.82 16.59
N ILE A 515 17.42 17.59 16.16
CA ILE A 515 17.28 16.41 17.02
C ILE A 515 18.38 15.39 16.64
N GLY A 516 19.11 14.87 17.64
CA GLY A 516 20.24 13.96 17.49
C GLY A 516 21.59 14.68 17.50
N GLY A 517 21.93 15.35 16.39
CA GLY A 517 23.11 16.22 16.29
C GLY A 517 23.92 16.01 15.00
N MET A 518 24.54 17.09 14.51
CA MET A 518 25.23 17.14 13.19
C MET A 518 26.75 16.94 13.28
N GLY A 519 27.23 16.38 14.40
CA GLY A 519 28.66 16.18 14.65
C GLY A 519 29.51 17.43 14.38
N ARG A 520 30.59 17.26 13.59
CA ARG A 520 31.51 18.34 13.22
C ARG A 520 30.93 19.36 12.23
N GLU A 521 29.83 19.02 11.55
CA GLU A 521 29.18 19.87 10.56
C GLU A 521 28.22 20.89 11.22
N ALA A 522 28.02 20.83 12.54
CA ALA A 522 27.12 21.72 13.26
C ALA A 522 27.46 23.22 13.08
N ALA A 523 28.73 23.56 12.95
CA ALA A 523 29.17 24.94 12.69
C ALA A 523 28.65 25.50 11.36
N ALA A 524 28.40 24.64 10.36
CA ALA A 524 27.87 25.04 9.05
C ALA A 524 26.36 25.29 9.06
N SER A 525 25.64 24.85 10.11
CA SER A 525 24.19 25.02 10.21
C SER A 525 23.75 26.43 10.57
N GLY A 526 24.61 27.22 11.22
CA GLY A 526 24.23 28.52 11.79
C GLY A 526 23.12 28.45 12.86
N SER A 527 22.70 27.25 13.29
CA SER A 527 21.69 27.07 14.33
C SER A 527 22.25 27.47 15.69
N GLY A 528 21.63 28.48 16.32
CA GLY A 528 22.02 28.97 17.64
C GLY A 528 21.54 28.12 18.81
N SER A 529 20.70 27.11 18.57
CA SER A 529 20.13 26.25 19.62
C SER A 529 20.92 24.94 19.77
N ALA A 530 21.11 24.51 21.01
CA ALA A 530 21.67 23.18 21.29
C ALA A 530 20.75 22.08 20.71
N PRO A 531 21.31 21.03 20.08
CA PRO A 531 20.52 19.89 19.59
C PRO A 531 19.79 19.18 20.73
N LEU A 532 18.56 18.75 20.48
CA LEU A 532 17.81 17.85 21.37
C LEU A 532 18.32 16.41 21.25
N PRO A 533 18.18 15.57 22.30
CA PRO A 533 18.60 14.17 22.23
C PRO A 533 17.75 13.37 21.22
N PRO A 534 18.30 12.32 20.58
CA PRO A 534 17.65 11.48 19.57
C PRO A 534 16.64 10.48 20.18
N VAL A 535 15.72 10.96 21.00
CA VAL A 535 14.71 10.12 21.69
C VAL A 535 13.30 10.43 21.17
N PRO A 536 12.35 9.48 21.21
CA PRO A 536 10.99 9.68 20.70
C PRO A 536 10.27 10.88 21.35
N ALA A 537 10.56 11.17 22.61
CA ALA A 537 10.02 12.34 23.32
C ALA A 537 10.44 13.67 22.68
N SER A 538 11.64 13.77 22.11
CA SER A 538 12.12 14.97 21.41
C SER A 538 11.41 15.18 20.07
N LEU A 539 11.05 14.08 19.39
CA LEU A 539 10.37 14.12 18.08
C LEU A 539 8.86 14.36 18.22
N THR A 540 8.25 13.89 19.31
CA THR A 540 6.81 13.94 19.56
C THR A 540 6.15 15.31 19.26
N PRO A 541 6.70 16.46 19.70
CA PRO A 541 6.09 17.78 19.43
C PRO A 541 6.13 18.22 17.96
N TYR A 542 6.85 17.48 17.11
CA TYR A 542 7.02 17.75 15.69
C TYR A 542 6.30 16.72 14.80
N LEU A 543 5.81 15.61 15.36
CA LEU A 543 5.01 14.66 14.59
C LEU A 543 3.66 15.29 14.18
N PRO A 544 3.19 15.05 12.95
CA PRO A 544 1.89 15.54 12.52
C PRO A 544 0.76 15.11 13.45
N GLY A 545 -0.23 15.98 13.58
CA GLY A 545 -1.39 15.75 14.43
C GLY A 545 -1.16 15.89 15.93
N ARG A 546 0.07 16.23 16.39
CA ARG A 546 0.39 16.38 17.80
C ARG A 546 0.50 17.84 18.23
N GLY A 547 -0.34 18.23 19.20
CA GLY A 547 -0.32 19.56 19.82
C GLY A 547 -1.02 20.66 19.01
N ALA A 548 -1.13 21.85 19.60
CA ALA A 548 -1.88 22.97 19.04
C ALA A 548 -1.11 23.80 17.99
N VAL A 549 0.21 23.64 17.91
CA VAL A 549 1.06 24.37 16.95
C VAL A 549 1.42 23.42 15.82
N PRO A 550 1.14 23.76 14.54
CA PRO A 550 1.45 22.89 13.43
C PRO A 550 2.97 22.73 13.26
N THR A 551 3.40 21.53 12.88
CA THR A 551 4.73 21.34 12.30
C THR A 551 4.65 21.74 10.84
N ALA A 552 5.28 22.87 10.48
CA ALA A 552 5.33 23.35 9.10
C ALA A 552 6.26 22.49 8.24
N LEU A 553 7.39 22.06 8.80
CA LEU A 553 8.39 21.26 8.11
C LEU A 553 9.11 20.30 9.06
N LEU A 554 9.18 19.02 8.68
CA LEU A 554 9.96 18.00 9.37
C LEU A 554 10.88 17.31 8.38
N HIS A 555 12.18 17.55 8.46
CA HIS A 555 13.20 16.82 7.70
C HIS A 555 13.73 15.66 8.54
N LEU A 556 13.55 14.44 8.07
CA LEU A 556 14.05 13.23 8.69
C LEU A 556 15.24 12.74 7.84
N ASN A 557 16.45 12.82 8.41
CA ASN A 557 17.69 12.28 7.87
C ASN A 557 18.30 11.25 8.85
N CYS A 558 17.63 10.12 8.99
CA CYS A 558 17.99 9.01 9.85
C CYS A 558 17.86 7.66 9.13
N HIS A 559 18.04 6.53 9.80
CA HIS A 559 17.83 5.23 9.14
C HIS A 559 16.36 4.82 9.25
N ALA A 560 15.83 4.16 8.23
CA ALA A 560 14.57 3.44 8.33
C ALA A 560 14.82 1.95 8.12
N GLU A 561 14.07 1.12 8.84
CA GLU A 561 14.10 -0.33 8.72
C GLU A 561 12.68 -0.81 8.45
N ALA A 562 12.48 -1.51 7.33
CA ALA A 562 11.23 -2.18 7.05
C ALA A 562 11.09 -3.39 7.98
N GLY A 563 9.96 -3.45 8.70
CA GLY A 563 9.63 -4.58 9.56
C GLY A 563 9.02 -5.76 8.77
N PRO A 564 8.76 -6.89 9.43
CA PRO A 564 8.13 -8.07 8.81
C PRO A 564 6.70 -7.79 8.32
N SER A 565 6.03 -6.78 8.88
CA SER A 565 4.85 -6.17 8.27
C SER A 565 5.11 -4.68 8.01
N PRO A 566 4.39 -4.04 7.06
CA PRO A 566 4.49 -2.61 6.84
C PRO A 566 4.24 -1.77 8.10
N ALA A 567 3.36 -2.21 9.00
CA ALA A 567 3.07 -1.56 10.28
C ALA A 567 4.25 -1.63 11.29
N ASP A 568 5.13 -2.62 11.15
CA ASP A 568 6.32 -2.79 11.99
C ASP A 568 7.54 -2.00 11.47
N SER A 569 7.38 -1.24 10.40
CA SER A 569 8.45 -0.39 9.87
C SER A 569 8.77 0.73 10.85
N VAL A 570 10.06 1.00 11.04
CA VAL A 570 10.54 1.95 12.06
C VAL A 570 11.54 2.96 11.50
N LEU A 571 11.46 4.19 12.02
CA LEU A 571 12.53 5.18 11.97
C LEU A 571 13.47 4.94 13.14
N LYS A 572 14.77 4.79 12.87
CA LYS A 572 15.84 4.71 13.88
C LYS A 572 16.36 6.11 14.16
N LEU A 573 16.15 6.63 15.37
CA LEU A 573 16.69 7.92 15.78
C LEU A 573 18.17 7.81 16.21
N ASP A 574 18.53 6.66 16.79
CA ASP A 574 19.88 6.20 17.05
C ASP A 574 19.91 4.65 17.10
N ALA A 575 21.00 4.06 17.59
CA ALA A 575 21.17 2.61 17.74
C ALA A 575 20.11 1.92 18.66
N THR A 576 19.46 2.67 19.54
CA THR A 576 18.57 2.17 20.60
C THR A 576 17.14 2.68 20.51
N HIS A 577 16.93 3.87 19.96
CA HIS A 577 15.66 4.57 19.92
C HIS A 577 15.01 4.48 18.53
N ARG A 578 13.75 4.04 18.52
CA ARG A 578 12.97 3.79 17.31
C ARG A 578 11.59 4.41 17.43
N VAL A 579 10.99 4.78 16.28
CA VAL A 579 9.60 5.24 16.15
C VAL A 579 8.93 4.44 15.05
N SER A 580 7.89 3.69 15.38
CA SER A 580 7.16 2.83 14.45
C SER A 580 6.10 3.57 13.65
N VAL A 581 5.64 2.97 12.54
CA VAL A 581 4.44 3.41 11.82
C VAL A 581 3.23 3.48 12.76
N ALA A 582 3.08 2.52 13.68
CA ALA A 582 2.02 2.56 14.69
C ALA A 582 2.13 3.80 15.61
N ASP A 583 3.34 4.17 16.06
CA ASP A 583 3.54 5.37 16.88
C ASP A 583 3.19 6.65 16.12
N ILE A 584 3.50 6.70 14.82
CA ILE A 584 3.16 7.83 13.94
C ILE A 584 1.63 7.93 13.81
N LEU A 585 0.96 6.81 13.49
CA LEU A 585 -0.49 6.75 13.32
C LEU A 585 -1.27 7.00 14.61
N ALA A 586 -0.73 6.66 15.78
CA ALA A 586 -1.35 6.96 17.07
C ALA A 586 -1.61 8.48 17.25
N GLY A 587 -0.81 9.34 16.62
CA GLY A 587 -1.03 10.80 16.62
C GLY A 587 -2.30 11.23 15.87
N ALA A 588 -2.81 10.42 14.96
CA ALA A 588 -4.06 10.71 14.24
C ALA A 588 -5.27 10.77 15.19
N ALA A 589 -5.26 9.94 16.25
CA ALA A 589 -6.37 9.74 17.20
C ALA A 589 -6.84 11.01 17.91
N HIS A 590 -5.90 11.91 18.19
CA HIS A 590 -6.13 13.11 19.01
C HIS A 590 -5.86 14.39 18.23
N ARG A 591 -5.83 14.30 16.90
CA ARG A 591 -5.54 15.44 16.04
C ARG A 591 -6.73 16.38 16.01
N ASP A 592 -6.47 17.65 16.31
CA ASP A 592 -7.40 18.74 16.01
C ASP A 592 -7.46 18.95 14.48
N PRO A 593 -8.62 18.72 13.82
CA PRO A 593 -8.76 18.92 12.38
C PRO A 593 -8.48 20.35 11.91
N GLY A 594 -8.61 21.34 12.81
CA GLY A 594 -8.34 22.75 12.55
C GLY A 594 -6.85 23.10 12.50
N VAL A 595 -5.97 22.25 13.03
CA VAL A 595 -4.52 22.46 12.98
C VAL A 595 -4.01 22.12 11.57
N PRO A 596 -3.35 23.07 10.86
CA PRO A 596 -2.82 22.80 9.53
C PRO A 596 -1.75 21.70 9.51
N GLY A 597 -1.70 20.92 8.43
CA GLY A 597 -0.64 19.96 8.19
C GLY A 597 0.56 20.61 7.49
N GLY A 598 1.78 20.22 7.84
CA GLY A 598 2.99 20.67 7.12
C GLY A 598 3.57 19.63 6.18
N THR A 599 4.82 19.87 5.78
CA THR A 599 5.59 19.01 4.89
C THR A 599 6.52 18.10 5.69
N VAL A 600 6.52 16.80 5.39
CA VAL A 600 7.54 15.86 5.91
C VAL A 600 8.46 15.47 4.76
N VAL A 601 9.77 15.55 4.98
CA VAL A 601 10.79 15.09 4.01
C VAL A 601 11.50 13.90 4.64
N LEU A 602 11.33 12.72 4.05
CA LEU A 602 11.97 11.48 4.44
C LEU A 602 13.20 11.29 3.53
N ALA A 603 14.34 11.82 3.94
CA ALA A 603 15.62 11.70 3.23
C ALA A 603 16.32 10.34 3.47
N ASN A 604 15.54 9.31 3.83
CA ASN A 604 16.02 8.08 4.47
C ASN A 604 15.75 6.85 3.64
N CYS A 605 16.66 5.86 3.76
CA CYS A 605 16.56 4.60 3.04
C CYS A 605 15.19 3.94 3.11
N THR A 606 14.58 3.74 1.93
CA THR A 606 13.36 2.93 1.75
C THR A 606 12.18 3.40 2.61
N SER A 607 11.92 4.71 2.61
CA SER A 607 10.83 5.35 3.37
C SER A 607 9.50 5.42 2.61
N ASP A 608 9.56 5.27 1.28
CA ASP A 608 8.40 5.24 0.39
C ASP A 608 8.19 3.89 -0.33
N LEU A 609 8.81 2.83 0.18
CA LEU A 609 8.59 1.45 -0.28
C LEU A 609 8.56 0.51 0.93
N THR A 610 7.80 -0.58 0.83
CA THR A 610 7.98 -1.71 1.75
C THR A 610 8.76 -2.81 1.04
N VAL A 611 9.61 -3.51 1.79
CA VAL A 611 10.57 -4.49 1.24
C VAL A 611 9.89 -5.79 0.81
N GLU A 612 8.76 -6.17 1.41
CA GLU A 612 8.06 -7.43 1.12
C GLU A 612 6.69 -7.24 0.47
N ASP A 613 6.10 -6.05 0.60
CA ASP A 613 4.76 -5.71 0.11
C ASP A 613 4.78 -4.41 -0.70
N HIS A 614 4.92 -4.53 -2.01
CA HIS A 614 5.03 -3.37 -2.89
C HIS A 614 3.70 -2.61 -3.07
N ASP A 615 2.62 -3.02 -2.38
CA ASP A 615 1.38 -2.25 -2.36
C ASP A 615 1.62 -0.96 -1.53
N GLU A 616 1.71 0.20 -2.20
CA GLU A 616 1.96 1.56 -1.65
C GLU A 616 0.93 2.01 -0.59
N VAL A 617 0.03 1.13 -0.16
CA VAL A 617 -1.06 1.47 0.73
C VAL A 617 -0.57 1.74 2.15
N LEU A 618 0.53 1.11 2.60
CA LEU A 618 1.12 1.40 3.92
C LEU A 618 2.65 1.54 3.84
N THR A 619 3.13 2.76 3.66
CA THR A 619 4.55 3.16 3.76
C THR A 619 4.71 4.17 4.91
N LEU A 620 5.94 4.52 5.30
CA LEU A 620 6.14 5.63 6.23
C LEU A 620 5.55 6.93 5.66
N ALA A 621 5.62 7.14 4.34
CA ALA A 621 5.02 8.31 3.70
C ALA A 621 3.50 8.34 3.85
N THR A 622 2.80 7.23 3.58
CA THR A 622 1.34 7.19 3.75
C THR A 622 0.92 7.23 5.22
N ALA A 623 1.75 6.73 6.14
CA ALA A 623 1.53 6.85 7.58
C ALA A 623 1.62 8.30 8.07
N PHE A 624 2.60 9.08 7.61
CA PHE A 624 2.68 10.52 7.94
C PHE A 624 1.50 11.30 7.37
N LEU A 625 1.02 10.96 6.17
CA LEU A 625 -0.23 11.51 5.65
C LEU A 625 -1.42 11.09 6.52
N GLY A 626 -1.51 9.84 6.96
CA GLY A 626 -2.55 9.38 7.89
C GLY A 626 -2.53 10.14 9.22
N ALA A 627 -1.34 10.43 9.75
CA ALA A 627 -1.12 11.17 11.00
C ALA A 627 -1.46 12.67 10.91
N GLY A 628 -1.60 13.22 9.69
CA GLY A 628 -2.03 14.61 9.48
C GLY A 628 -1.03 15.50 8.75
N ALA A 629 0.04 14.96 8.17
CA ALA A 629 0.88 15.74 7.25
C ALA A 629 0.04 16.20 6.04
N ALA A 630 0.33 17.39 5.51
CA ALA A 630 -0.28 17.84 4.26
C ALA A 630 0.46 17.25 3.06
N SER A 631 1.79 17.16 3.13
CA SER A 631 2.63 16.67 2.04
C SER A 631 3.77 15.82 2.60
N VAL A 632 4.17 14.80 1.86
CA VAL A 632 5.33 13.98 2.19
C VAL A 632 6.18 13.79 0.94
N ILE A 633 7.49 14.00 1.08
CA ILE A 633 8.48 13.61 0.07
C ILE A 633 9.26 12.46 0.66
N GLY A 634 9.27 11.31 0.00
CA GLY A 634 9.97 10.12 0.49
C GLY A 634 10.86 9.48 -0.55
N SER A 635 11.94 8.85 -0.11
CA SER A 635 12.81 8.08 -0.99
C SER A 635 12.39 6.62 -1.06
N ARG A 636 12.32 6.10 -2.29
CA ARG A 636 11.86 4.76 -2.62
C ARG A 636 12.89 3.70 -2.24
N TRP A 637 14.18 3.97 -2.41
CA TRP A 637 15.24 3.03 -2.01
C TRP A 637 16.24 3.66 -1.04
N ALA A 638 17.19 2.84 -0.59
CA ALA A 638 18.36 3.30 0.14
C ALA A 638 19.19 4.22 -0.75
N VAL A 639 19.12 5.52 -0.50
CA VAL A 639 19.99 6.47 -1.18
C VAL A 639 21.37 6.34 -0.54
N ALA A 640 22.39 6.07 -1.35
CA ALA A 640 23.76 5.99 -0.87
C ALA A 640 24.19 7.31 -0.20
N ASP A 641 25.22 7.27 0.63
CA ASP A 641 25.88 8.46 1.19
C ASP A 641 26.57 9.28 0.08
N ASP A 642 25.76 9.86 -0.80
CA ASP A 642 26.14 10.47 -2.06
C ASP A 642 25.96 11.99 -1.98
N PRO A 643 27.00 12.79 -2.28
CA PRO A 643 26.91 14.25 -2.33
C PRO A 643 25.79 14.79 -3.23
N ARG A 644 25.37 14.04 -4.26
CA ARG A 644 24.26 14.40 -5.15
C ARG A 644 22.92 14.49 -4.40
N THR A 645 22.71 13.65 -3.39
CA THR A 645 21.51 13.69 -2.54
C THR A 645 21.49 14.97 -1.72
N THR A 646 22.64 15.36 -1.15
CA THR A 646 22.80 16.61 -0.42
C THR A 646 22.46 17.82 -1.29
N LEU A 647 22.89 17.82 -2.55
CA LEU A 647 22.56 18.87 -3.52
C LEU A 647 21.06 18.92 -3.83
N LEU A 648 20.45 17.77 -4.10
CA LEU A 648 19.02 17.68 -4.35
C LEU A 648 18.20 18.20 -3.15
N MET A 649 18.55 17.79 -1.92
CA MET A 649 17.88 18.26 -0.70
C MET A 649 18.11 19.76 -0.47
N LEU A 650 19.31 20.29 -0.74
CA LEU A 650 19.58 21.73 -0.66
C LEU A 650 18.68 22.53 -1.60
N LEU A 651 18.54 22.10 -2.86
CA LEU A 651 17.68 22.75 -3.85
C LEU A 651 16.20 22.64 -3.48
N LEU A 652 15.75 21.46 -3.03
CA LEU A 652 14.41 21.26 -2.51
C LEU A 652 14.10 22.25 -1.39
N HIS A 653 14.95 22.34 -0.38
CA HIS A 653 14.74 23.24 0.76
C HIS A 653 14.88 24.71 0.40
N HIS A 654 15.68 25.05 -0.60
CA HIS A 654 15.71 26.40 -1.18
C HIS A 654 14.33 26.76 -1.75
N HIS A 655 13.75 25.92 -2.61
CA HIS A 655 12.42 26.17 -3.17
C HIS A 655 11.31 26.18 -2.10
N LEU A 656 11.36 25.27 -1.13
CA LEU A 656 10.42 25.28 0.00
C LEU A 656 10.52 26.57 0.83
N GLY A 657 11.73 27.09 1.05
CA GLY A 657 11.96 28.36 1.73
C GLY A 657 11.42 29.58 0.96
N LEU A 658 11.27 29.47 -0.36
CA LEU A 658 10.61 30.48 -1.20
C LEU A 658 9.08 30.34 -1.24
N GLY A 659 8.50 29.38 -0.50
CA GLY A 659 7.07 29.12 -0.48
C GLY A 659 6.55 28.29 -1.65
N VAL A 660 7.44 27.73 -2.49
CA VAL A 660 7.04 26.83 -3.58
C VAL A 660 6.37 25.58 -3.00
N PRO A 661 5.26 25.06 -3.58
CA PRO A 661 4.65 23.83 -3.12
C PRO A 661 5.59 22.62 -3.19
N PRO A 662 5.56 21.64 -2.25
CA PRO A 662 6.51 20.53 -2.16
C PRO A 662 6.64 19.74 -3.45
N ARG A 663 5.51 19.46 -4.12
CA ARG A 663 5.49 18.81 -5.44
C ARG A 663 6.31 19.57 -6.50
N ASP A 664 6.17 20.89 -6.54
CA ASP A 664 6.79 21.75 -7.53
C ASP A 664 8.26 22.03 -7.15
N ALA A 665 8.55 22.11 -5.85
CA ALA A 665 9.89 22.23 -5.30
C ALA A 665 10.73 20.97 -5.57
N LEU A 666 10.16 19.78 -5.36
CA LEU A 666 10.82 18.52 -5.71
C LEU A 666 11.06 18.42 -7.21
N ARG A 667 10.03 18.71 -8.02
CA ARG A 667 10.16 18.70 -9.48
C ARG A 667 11.23 19.68 -9.94
N ALA A 668 11.28 20.91 -9.41
CA ALA A 668 12.30 21.89 -9.76
C ALA A 668 13.72 21.39 -9.44
N ALA A 669 13.90 20.76 -8.28
CA ALA A 669 15.18 20.14 -7.92
C ALA A 669 15.53 18.98 -8.86
N GLN A 670 14.58 18.13 -9.23
CA GLN A 670 14.79 17.03 -10.20
C GLN A 670 15.14 17.55 -11.60
N LEU A 671 14.45 18.58 -12.10
CA LEU A 671 14.76 19.20 -13.39
C LEU A 671 16.16 19.83 -13.39
N TRP A 672 16.58 20.41 -12.27
CA TRP A 672 17.94 20.92 -12.12
C TRP A 672 18.98 19.78 -12.20
N MET A 673 18.70 18.62 -11.60
CA MET A 673 19.56 17.43 -11.70
C MET A 673 19.64 16.87 -13.12
N LEU A 674 18.64 17.12 -13.97
CA LEU A 674 18.62 16.71 -15.37
C LEU A 674 19.28 17.73 -16.32
N ALA A 675 19.27 19.02 -15.98
CA ALA A 675 19.74 20.09 -16.85
C ALA A 675 21.26 19.99 -17.15
N PRO A 676 21.69 19.86 -18.42
CA PRO A 676 23.11 19.69 -18.77
C PRO A 676 23.95 20.93 -18.46
N ASP A 677 23.37 22.12 -18.53
CA ASP A 677 23.96 23.44 -18.30
C ASP A 677 23.57 24.04 -16.94
N ARG A 678 23.23 23.18 -15.97
CA ARG A 678 22.79 23.56 -14.63
C ARG A 678 23.75 24.57 -13.96
N ALA A 679 23.16 25.64 -13.43
CA ALA A 679 23.83 26.59 -12.54
C ALA A 679 23.06 26.67 -11.22
N LEU A 680 23.76 26.80 -10.10
CA LEU A 680 23.09 27.02 -8.82
C LEU A 680 22.37 28.39 -8.83
N PRO A 681 21.19 28.51 -8.21
CA PRO A 681 20.57 29.80 -7.95
C PRO A 681 21.56 30.77 -7.28
N PRO A 682 21.50 32.09 -7.55
CA PRO A 682 22.42 33.08 -6.96
C PRO A 682 22.51 33.02 -5.44
N GLU A 683 21.39 32.73 -4.76
CA GLU A 683 21.30 32.57 -3.31
C GLU A 683 22.08 31.36 -2.78
N LEU A 684 22.43 30.44 -3.67
CA LEU A 684 23.20 29.23 -3.39
C LEU A 684 24.62 29.28 -3.98
N ALA A 685 25.08 30.42 -4.51
CA ALA A 685 26.42 30.55 -5.10
C ALA A 685 27.56 30.19 -4.12
N GLY A 686 27.37 30.42 -2.82
CA GLY A 686 28.32 29.98 -1.77
C GLY A 686 28.48 28.46 -1.64
N TYR A 687 27.65 27.68 -2.34
CA TYR A 687 27.67 26.22 -2.35
C TYR A 687 28.21 25.62 -3.66
N GLU A 688 28.79 26.41 -4.56
CA GLU A 688 29.39 25.93 -5.82
C GLU A 688 30.43 24.81 -5.60
N TYR A 689 31.14 24.81 -4.47
CA TYR A 689 32.07 23.76 -4.10
C TYR A 689 31.43 22.36 -3.92
N LEU A 690 30.10 22.27 -3.80
CA LEU A 690 29.37 21.00 -3.86
C LEU A 690 29.38 20.41 -5.27
N LEU A 691 29.44 21.26 -6.31
CA LEU A 691 29.51 20.84 -7.70
C LEU A 691 30.87 20.21 -8.04
N ASP A 692 31.95 20.68 -7.42
CA ASP A 692 33.28 20.07 -7.54
C ASP A 692 33.28 18.59 -7.09
N GLY A 693 32.41 18.27 -6.13
CA GLY A 693 32.19 16.91 -5.64
C GLY A 693 31.44 15.99 -6.59
N LEU A 694 30.79 16.52 -7.63
CA LEU A 694 30.07 15.73 -8.64
C LEU A 694 31.02 14.93 -9.54
N GLY A 695 32.27 15.40 -9.72
CA GLY A 695 33.37 14.63 -10.32
C GLY A 695 32.99 13.70 -11.49
N ARG A 696 33.23 12.38 -11.30
CA ARG A 696 33.09 11.30 -12.31
C ARG A 696 31.68 10.72 -12.45
N ARG A 697 30.70 11.16 -11.66
CA ARG A 697 29.32 10.65 -11.69
C ARG A 697 28.35 11.79 -12.01
N PRO A 698 27.71 11.78 -13.19
CA PRO A 698 26.75 12.80 -13.57
C PRO A 698 25.61 12.96 -12.56
N ALA A 699 25.08 14.17 -12.45
CA ALA A 699 23.95 14.48 -11.55
C ALA A 699 22.62 13.89 -12.06
N ASP A 700 22.53 13.59 -13.35
CA ASP A 700 21.37 13.02 -14.03
C ASP A 700 21.26 11.49 -13.92
N GLU A 701 22.20 10.81 -13.25
CA GLU A 701 22.08 9.37 -12.97
C GLU A 701 20.86 9.09 -12.05
N LEU A 702 20.08 8.07 -12.43
CA LEU A 702 18.75 7.80 -11.89
C LEU A 702 18.74 7.49 -10.39
N GLU A 703 19.76 6.81 -9.88
CA GLU A 703 19.75 6.24 -8.52
C GLU A 703 19.65 7.30 -7.40
N VAL A 704 19.87 8.58 -7.72
CA VAL A 704 19.74 9.68 -6.76
C VAL A 704 18.42 10.43 -6.93
N TRP A 705 18.23 11.16 -8.03
CA TRP A 705 17.10 12.08 -8.17
C TRP A 705 15.75 11.35 -8.34
N ALA A 706 15.76 10.16 -8.96
CA ALA A 706 14.55 9.36 -9.18
C ALA A 706 14.10 8.60 -7.92
N SER A 707 14.92 8.64 -6.86
CA SER A 707 14.58 7.97 -5.61
C SER A 707 13.45 8.70 -4.90
N PHE A 708 13.29 10.01 -5.08
CA PHE A 708 12.33 10.82 -4.33
C PHE A 708 10.99 10.97 -5.07
N ALA A 709 9.90 10.61 -4.39
CA ALA A 709 8.53 10.82 -4.86
C ALA A 709 7.77 11.75 -3.91
N HIS A 710 6.85 12.52 -4.47
CA HIS A 710 5.96 13.40 -3.72
C HIS A 710 4.59 12.74 -3.52
N HIS A 711 4.05 12.87 -2.30
CA HIS A 711 2.70 12.48 -1.92
C HIS A 711 1.97 13.64 -1.24
N GLY A 712 0.66 13.76 -1.48
CA GLY A 712 -0.18 14.76 -0.80
C GLY A 712 -0.26 16.12 -1.51
N ARG A 713 -0.21 17.22 -0.74
CA ARG A 713 -0.60 18.58 -1.17
C ARG A 713 0.47 19.40 -1.89
#